data_AF-A0AA39KG22-F1
#
_entry.id   AF-A0AA39KG22-F1
#
_cell.length_a   1.000
_cell.length_b   1.000
_cell.length_c   1.000
_cell.angle_alpha   90.00
_cell.angle_beta   90.00
_cell.angle_gamma   90.00
#
_symmetry.space_group_name_H-M   'P 1'
#
loop_
_entity.id
_entity.type
_entity.pdbx_description
1 polymer ?
#
loop_
_entity_poly.entity_id
_entity_poly.type
_entity_poly.pdbx_seq_one_letter_code
_entity_poly.pdbx_strand_id
1 'polypeptide(L)'
;MMLDSSQRILRVCENGWKTWRIFFTIFFMFINILQMHGQTSDCPPSETIPGCPCYNFEDGIFLECAGATENTLKTTMQNVLNERGSSTIVQSLSIYELDKAIDVLMDGCFPPGSQIRHLQISHSYLRDINENAFLNLKESLESLALVSSRLTQVPQKSLAELHKLAALDLETNLIEDLPSYCFWGLKLMKLSLKGNQISKISEHTFAGLESSLSDLDLAENKIKIFPMTALRRLESLASLRLAWNEISELPNDGYSTLGGLLILDLSSNNFNELTEDCFKPSPILHTLSLYYNSIETVHKDAFISLTELESIDLSHNKIVFLDVTTFKSNARLRTIELSHNHIHYIGGVFARLGELRELYLAENNILEIPADAFAGSINLAVIYLQQNAIRRIDGRGLTSLNQLTQLHLSNNYIETVPMEFLEYCANLSSLSLDGNKIYELGAGTFSKVNQLRELRLQNNRITQVNRGVFSQLPELLELHLQNNAITCMDTGALKTLNSLQHVNLQGNQLTMLGDVFQLSSSESSSATSSLVSIQLDSNGLATLHNDSLRGQASVRIMWLGHNKLTRLQAPLFRDLLLVERLYLTNNSISHIEDAAFQPMQALKFLELSMNRLIRISTRTFSELHELEELYLQDNGLRHLDPYSLTVLKRLRVLDLANNNLTILRENMFQQQLPIKILNLRNCSIKTVEKNTFRGLYNLQNLDIESNQLTANALATLVIPSLQTLSASNNNFSQLNKQSLNGLTGLQELILDNVQLAQLSDAIFSHNKNLTKLHLNRNHLRNLPPDIFENLSTLRELRLNNNRFENIPYAAIVHTMNLEILSLSNNSIMTVDIARMNNLKHLRDMDLSNNRIESMSGFAMANLSRLLSVDLSHNNLNALPANFFAQSPMLRRVDLSANRFGQIPAVALSGQNLPGLTWLNLTRNPLHRIHELPAESTYPLLQEIHISGTNLSIVTSQEFEAFPALLHLYLVQNSIQRVSPGAFRNLSNLLTLHLGMNSLELLPKERLQGMEHLRILNLTHNRLKELEEFPADLKSLQILDLSYNQIGMVGKVTFKNLVSLVELNLYGNWINAISSEAFRPLKKLRLLDLSRNYLENLPLSAFRPLETQIRSLRAEENPLHCSCESQELWEWLRDHQKVVGGVDRSRSNGGIDGVSDVEGGLLRCEQPPELRGLVFLDLDPHTFCNAELVLKVAIQDIQPFSVLVSWQSRNHSGIHGYQVAYHALDNVNEVSI
;
A
#
# COMPACT_ATOMS: atom_id res chain seq x y z
N MET A 1 -19.59 11.73 -2.30
CA MET A 1 -18.79 10.99 -1.32
C MET A 1 -17.69 10.13 -1.98
N MET A 2 -16.94 10.72 -2.93
CA MET A 2 -15.73 10.14 -3.54
C MET A 2 -14.61 11.20 -3.62
N LEU A 3 -14.61 12.12 -2.66
CA LEU A 3 -13.62 13.21 -2.55
C LEU A 3 -13.20 13.47 -1.09
N ASP A 4 -13.54 12.58 -0.15
CA ASP A 4 -13.36 12.81 1.29
C ASP A 4 -12.40 11.82 1.98
N SER A 5 -11.89 10.83 1.23
CA SER A 5 -10.83 9.93 1.71
C SER A 5 -9.42 10.52 1.57
N SER A 6 -9.24 11.55 0.74
CA SER A 6 -7.99 12.29 0.56
C SER A 6 -7.86 13.52 1.47
N GLN A 7 -8.92 13.95 2.15
CA GLN A 7 -8.88 15.09 3.10
C GLN A 7 -8.72 14.70 4.57
N ARG A 8 -8.92 13.42 4.96
CA ARG A 8 -8.62 12.96 6.34
C ARG A 8 -7.15 12.71 6.61
N ILE A 9 -6.34 12.39 5.59
CA ILE A 9 -4.87 12.28 5.73
C ILE A 9 -4.23 13.68 5.88
N LEU A 10 -4.90 14.73 5.37
CA LEU A 10 -4.48 16.12 5.58
C LEU A 10 -4.87 16.67 6.97
N ARG A 11 -5.83 16.06 7.68
CA ARG A 11 -6.24 16.51 9.03
C ARG A 11 -5.38 15.96 10.17
N VAL A 12 -4.61 14.90 9.96
CA VAL A 12 -3.58 14.47 10.93
C VAL A 12 -2.34 15.37 10.86
N CYS A 13 -2.06 15.96 9.69
CA CYS A 13 -1.06 17.04 9.56
C CYS A 13 -1.53 18.40 10.10
N GLU A 14 -2.83 18.60 10.35
CA GLU A 14 -3.37 19.86 10.89
C GLU A 14 -3.45 19.94 12.43
N ASN A 15 -3.30 18.83 13.17
CA ASN A 15 -3.21 18.92 14.64
C ASN A 15 -1.81 19.34 15.12
N GLY A 16 -0.76 19.16 14.30
CA GLY A 16 0.56 19.80 14.50
C GLY A 16 0.57 21.32 14.29
N TRP A 17 -0.53 21.88 13.76
CA TRP A 17 -0.68 23.32 13.53
C TRP A 17 -1.39 24.06 14.67
N LYS A 18 -1.91 23.36 15.70
CA LYS A 18 -2.52 24.02 16.87
C LYS A 18 -1.51 24.45 17.93
N THR A 19 -0.37 23.78 18.05
CA THR A 19 0.80 24.27 18.81
C THR A 19 1.48 25.45 18.12
N TRP A 20 1.38 25.54 16.79
CA TRP A 20 1.83 26.70 16.00
C TRP A 20 0.97 27.95 16.19
N ARG A 21 -0.29 27.81 16.60
CA ARG A 21 -1.18 28.96 16.85
C ARG A 21 -0.84 29.70 18.14
N ILE A 22 -0.30 29.03 19.16
CA ILE A 22 0.16 29.68 20.40
C ILE A 22 1.48 30.42 20.15
N PHE A 23 2.39 29.84 19.35
CA PHE A 23 3.62 30.51 18.91
C PHE A 23 3.35 31.72 17.99
N PHE A 24 2.38 31.63 17.06
CA PHE A 24 2.00 32.77 16.22
C PHE A 24 1.32 33.91 17.00
N THR A 25 0.63 33.59 18.10
CA THR A 25 -0.03 34.61 18.94
C THR A 25 0.97 35.32 19.86
N ILE A 26 2.04 34.64 20.30
CA ILE A 26 3.13 35.26 21.08
C ILE A 26 4.04 36.10 20.18
N PHE A 27 4.29 35.68 18.93
CA PHE A 27 5.06 36.46 17.96
C PHE A 27 4.35 37.76 17.55
N PHE A 28 3.00 37.76 17.48
CA PHE A 28 2.21 38.96 17.22
C PHE A 28 1.96 39.84 18.46
N MET A 29 2.14 39.33 19.69
CA MET A 29 1.97 40.14 20.89
C MET A 29 3.13 41.12 21.13
N PHE A 30 4.29 40.90 20.51
CA PHE A 30 5.42 41.83 20.55
C PHE A 30 5.41 42.91 19.46
N ILE A 31 4.48 42.86 18.50
CA ILE A 31 4.29 43.90 17.48
C ILE A 31 3.01 44.68 17.80
N ASN A 32 3.03 45.38 18.92
CA ASN A 32 2.15 46.52 19.15
C ASN A 32 2.88 47.51 20.06
N ILE A 33 3.69 48.37 19.43
CA ILE A 33 3.87 49.80 19.69
C ILE A 33 4.94 50.24 18.68
N LEU A 34 4.50 50.83 17.56
CA LEU A 34 5.10 51.99 16.89
C LEU A 34 4.42 52.16 15.53
N GLN A 35 3.40 53.01 15.52
CA GLN A 35 2.99 53.73 14.31
C GLN A 35 4.20 54.52 13.79
N MET A 36 4.76 54.10 12.65
CA MET A 36 5.57 54.98 11.81
C MET A 36 5.13 54.76 10.37
N HIS A 37 4.53 55.80 9.76
CA HIS A 37 4.33 55.88 8.32
C HIS A 37 5.70 55.78 7.62
N GLY A 38 5.91 54.73 6.83
CA GLY A 38 7.09 54.51 5.99
C GLY A 38 6.69 54.31 4.53
N GLN A 39 7.41 54.97 3.63
CA GLN A 39 7.10 55.15 2.21
C GLN A 39 7.08 53.83 1.41
N THR A 40 6.13 53.72 0.47
CA THR A 40 6.04 52.62 -0.50
C THR A 40 7.31 52.53 -1.33
N SER A 41 7.98 51.38 -1.26
CA SER A 41 9.14 51.02 -2.08
C SER A 41 8.64 50.17 -3.26
N ASP A 42 8.98 50.60 -4.49
CA ASP A 42 8.55 49.93 -5.71
C ASP A 42 9.72 49.17 -6.35
N CYS A 43 9.48 47.93 -6.80
CA CYS A 43 10.43 47.10 -7.53
C CYS A 43 10.93 47.74 -8.83
N PRO A 44 12.24 47.59 -9.14
CA PRO A 44 12.79 48.03 -10.42
C PRO A 44 12.15 47.31 -11.61
N PRO A 45 12.15 47.91 -12.82
CA PRO A 45 11.60 47.29 -14.03
C PRO A 45 12.22 45.92 -14.31
N SER A 46 11.42 44.92 -14.72
CA SER A 46 11.86 43.53 -14.89
C SER A 46 13.02 43.32 -15.87
N GLU A 47 13.24 44.27 -16.79
CA GLU A 47 14.38 44.27 -17.73
C GLU A 47 15.73 44.55 -17.05
N THR A 48 15.70 45.18 -15.87
CA THR A 48 16.90 45.57 -15.11
C THR A 48 17.36 44.52 -14.09
N ILE A 49 16.56 43.48 -13.84
CA ILE A 49 16.83 42.43 -12.85
C ILE A 49 16.62 41.02 -13.44
N PRO A 50 17.36 40.62 -14.49
CA PRO A 50 17.15 39.34 -15.15
C PRO A 50 17.44 38.17 -14.22
N GLY A 51 16.47 37.27 -14.05
CA GLY A 51 16.61 36.05 -13.23
C GLY A 51 16.28 36.21 -11.74
N CYS A 52 15.91 37.42 -11.31
CA CYS A 52 15.49 37.72 -9.93
C CYS A 52 14.16 38.48 -9.89
N PRO A 53 13.00 37.80 -10.01
CA PRO A 53 11.71 38.42 -9.78
C PRO A 53 11.64 39.19 -8.45
N CYS A 54 11.00 40.36 -8.52
CA CYS A 54 10.84 41.30 -7.42
C CYS A 54 9.35 41.55 -7.17
N TYR A 55 8.95 41.54 -5.90
CA TYR A 55 7.58 41.76 -5.47
C TYR A 55 7.50 42.88 -4.42
N ASN A 56 6.52 43.77 -4.59
CA ASN A 56 6.20 44.80 -3.61
C ASN A 56 5.08 44.31 -2.69
N PHE A 57 5.31 44.38 -1.39
CA PHE A 57 4.29 44.17 -0.36
C PHE A 57 4.19 45.42 0.52
N GLU A 58 3.11 45.53 1.31
CA GLU A 58 2.89 46.67 2.22
C GLU A 58 4.06 46.89 3.20
N ASP A 59 4.78 45.81 3.54
CA ASP A 59 5.88 45.79 4.50
C ASP A 59 7.29 45.91 3.87
N GLY A 60 7.41 45.97 2.53
CA GLY A 60 8.70 46.15 1.82
C GLY A 60 8.89 45.29 0.57
N ILE A 61 10.15 45.20 0.11
CA ILE A 61 10.54 44.49 -1.12
C ILE A 61 10.93 43.03 -0.84
N PHE A 62 10.45 42.12 -1.68
CA PHE A 62 10.79 40.69 -1.67
C PHE A 62 11.43 40.29 -3.00
N LEU A 63 12.59 39.63 -2.93
CA LEU A 63 13.36 39.20 -4.09
C LEU A 63 13.52 37.68 -4.09
N GLU A 64 13.24 37.06 -5.24
CA GLU A 64 13.47 35.63 -5.45
C GLU A 64 14.37 35.44 -6.67
N CYS A 65 15.56 34.87 -6.47
CA CYS A 65 16.56 34.66 -7.50
C CYS A 65 16.77 33.18 -7.76
N ALA A 66 16.68 32.73 -9.01
CA ALA A 66 16.94 31.35 -9.40
C ALA A 66 18.15 31.25 -10.33
N GLY A 67 19.08 30.33 -10.06
CA GLY A 67 20.27 30.15 -10.91
C GLY A 67 21.23 31.33 -10.89
N ALA A 68 21.26 32.10 -9.80
CA ALA A 68 21.98 33.37 -9.74
C ALA A 68 23.51 33.14 -9.67
N THR A 69 24.26 33.94 -10.44
CA THR A 69 25.71 34.07 -10.30
C THR A 69 26.04 35.21 -9.30
N GLU A 70 27.25 35.25 -8.75
CA GLU A 70 27.68 36.38 -7.88
C GLU A 70 27.50 37.73 -8.58
N ASN A 71 27.80 37.79 -9.89
CA ASN A 71 27.64 39.00 -10.68
C ASN A 71 26.17 39.41 -10.81
N THR A 72 25.27 38.46 -11.02
CA THR A 72 23.82 38.69 -11.10
C THR A 72 23.29 39.21 -9.77
N LEU A 73 23.71 38.64 -8.64
CA LEU A 73 23.32 39.09 -7.31
C LEU A 73 23.81 40.51 -7.03
N LYS A 74 25.08 40.78 -7.35
CA LYS A 74 25.68 42.10 -7.17
C LYS A 74 25.01 43.18 -8.01
N THR A 75 24.73 42.91 -9.29
CA THR A 75 24.02 43.85 -10.18
C THR A 75 22.57 44.04 -9.77
N THR A 76 21.87 42.97 -9.39
CA THR A 76 20.50 43.04 -8.86
C THR A 76 20.43 43.95 -7.64
N MET A 77 21.30 43.74 -6.66
CA MET A 77 21.35 44.56 -5.45
C MET A 77 21.76 46.01 -5.74
N GLN A 78 22.68 46.24 -6.67
CA GLN A 78 23.04 47.60 -7.09
C GLN A 78 21.87 48.32 -7.77
N ASN A 79 21.08 47.63 -8.59
CA ASN A 79 19.92 48.23 -9.27
C ASN A 79 18.80 48.57 -8.27
N VAL A 80 18.56 47.71 -7.27
CA VAL A 80 17.63 47.99 -6.16
C VAL A 80 18.09 49.20 -5.34
N LEU A 81 19.40 49.39 -5.15
CA LEU A 81 19.98 50.55 -4.46
C LEU A 81 19.97 51.83 -5.31
N ASN A 82 20.11 51.73 -6.63
CA ASN A 82 20.25 52.88 -7.54
C ASN A 82 18.93 53.62 -7.79
N GLU A 83 17.77 52.96 -7.69
CA GLU A 83 16.50 53.64 -7.97
C GLU A 83 16.07 54.66 -6.89
N ARG A 84 16.51 54.52 -5.61
CA ARG A 84 16.18 55.49 -4.53
C ARG A 84 17.25 55.74 -3.46
N GLY A 85 18.48 55.25 -3.61
CA GLY A 85 19.55 55.44 -2.61
C GLY A 85 19.38 54.57 -1.36
N SER A 86 20.36 54.63 -0.45
CA SER A 86 20.64 53.68 0.66
C SER A 86 19.57 53.48 1.75
N SER A 87 18.30 53.82 1.50
CA SER A 87 17.18 53.73 2.47
C SER A 87 16.19 52.59 2.20
N THR A 88 16.30 51.90 1.07
CA THR A 88 15.42 50.79 0.70
C THR A 88 15.76 49.52 1.49
N ILE A 89 14.78 48.98 2.23
CA ILE A 89 14.91 47.71 2.98
C ILE A 89 14.33 46.57 2.15
N VAL A 90 15.16 45.56 1.89
CA VAL A 90 14.72 44.27 1.33
C VAL A 90 14.27 43.41 2.51
N GLN A 91 12.97 43.15 2.58
CA GLN A 91 12.39 42.36 3.67
C GLN A 91 12.85 40.90 3.57
N SER A 92 12.89 40.33 2.35
CA SER A 92 13.39 38.98 2.10
C SER A 92 14.13 38.88 0.77
N LEU A 93 15.29 38.24 0.78
CA LEU A 93 16.02 37.82 -0.40
C LEU A 93 16.21 36.30 -0.37
N SER A 94 15.60 35.60 -1.31
CA SER A 94 15.67 34.14 -1.44
C SER A 94 16.41 33.76 -2.72
N ILE A 95 17.47 32.97 -2.57
CA ILE A 95 18.31 32.50 -3.66
C ILE A 95 18.17 30.98 -3.74
N TYR A 96 17.70 30.50 -4.89
CA TYR A 96 17.52 29.08 -5.20
C TYR A 96 18.51 28.65 -6.27
N GLU A 97 19.17 27.50 -6.08
CA GLU A 97 20.12 26.93 -7.04
C GLU A 97 21.24 27.91 -7.42
N LEU A 98 21.99 28.39 -6.42
CA LEU A 98 23.18 29.21 -6.67
C LEU A 98 24.11 28.48 -7.66
N ASP A 99 24.71 29.22 -8.60
CA ASP A 99 25.55 28.66 -9.66
C ASP A 99 26.55 27.61 -9.11
N LYS A 100 26.61 26.45 -9.78
CA LYS A 100 27.45 25.31 -9.36
C LYS A 100 28.93 25.62 -9.33
N ALA A 101 29.39 26.66 -10.02
CA ALA A 101 30.76 27.14 -10.00
C ALA A 101 31.12 27.87 -8.70
N ILE A 102 30.13 28.27 -7.89
CA ILE A 102 30.35 28.99 -6.63
C ILE A 102 30.42 27.98 -5.48
N ASP A 103 31.65 27.64 -5.08
CA ASP A 103 31.93 26.77 -3.93
C ASP A 103 32.37 27.55 -2.67
N VAL A 104 32.71 28.83 -2.79
CA VAL A 104 32.96 29.76 -1.68
C VAL A 104 32.20 31.06 -1.94
N LEU A 105 31.45 31.54 -0.95
CA LEU A 105 30.79 32.85 -1.05
C LEU A 105 31.81 33.96 -0.77
N MET A 106 32.19 34.70 -1.81
CA MET A 106 33.26 35.71 -1.73
C MET A 106 32.79 37.04 -1.16
N ASP A 107 33.74 37.89 -0.79
CA ASP A 107 33.48 39.25 -0.33
C ASP A 107 32.93 40.14 -1.47
N GLY A 108 31.98 41.01 -1.14
CA GLY A 108 31.42 41.97 -2.10
C GLY A 108 30.26 41.46 -2.98
N CYS A 109 29.69 40.28 -2.67
CA CYS A 109 28.40 39.83 -3.22
C CYS A 109 27.26 40.80 -2.87
N PHE A 110 27.30 41.36 -1.66
CA PHE A 110 26.36 42.38 -1.20
C PHE A 110 27.06 43.75 -1.21
N PRO A 111 26.65 44.69 -2.09
CA PRO A 111 27.26 46.01 -2.18
C PRO A 111 27.05 46.85 -0.91
N PRO A 112 27.92 47.85 -0.64
CA PRO A 112 27.76 48.76 0.50
C PRO A 112 26.41 49.48 0.47
N GLY A 113 25.74 49.55 1.63
CA GLY A 113 24.40 50.14 1.75
C GLY A 113 23.23 49.16 1.58
N SER A 114 23.50 47.87 1.33
CA SER A 114 22.48 46.81 1.30
C SER A 114 21.82 46.65 2.68
N GLN A 115 20.48 46.76 2.75
CA GLN A 115 19.71 46.47 3.97
C GLN A 115 18.78 45.28 3.70
N ILE A 116 19.16 44.10 4.18
CA ILE A 116 18.37 42.86 4.05
C ILE A 116 18.03 42.34 5.45
N ARG A 117 16.75 42.06 5.72
CA ARG A 117 16.30 41.46 7.00
C ARG A 117 16.34 39.94 7.01
N HIS A 118 15.86 39.31 5.96
CA HIS A 118 15.88 37.85 5.82
C HIS A 118 16.63 37.45 4.56
N LEU A 119 17.69 36.65 4.74
CA LEU A 119 18.48 36.13 3.64
C LEU A 119 18.41 34.60 3.63
N GLN A 120 18.02 34.02 2.50
CA GLN A 120 18.03 32.59 2.27
C GLN A 120 18.86 32.25 1.03
N ILE A 121 19.80 31.31 1.18
CA ILE A 121 20.49 30.65 0.08
C ILE A 121 20.19 29.17 0.21
N SER A 122 19.63 28.57 -0.84
CA SER A 122 19.27 27.16 -0.84
C SER A 122 19.77 26.40 -2.06
N HIS A 123 20.03 25.11 -1.89
CA HIS A 123 20.46 24.20 -2.96
C HIS A 123 21.73 24.68 -3.67
N SER A 124 22.79 24.97 -2.91
CA SER A 124 24.06 25.50 -3.44
C SER A 124 25.22 24.52 -3.29
N TYR A 125 26.34 24.81 -3.95
CA TYR A 125 27.58 24.03 -3.86
C TYR A 125 28.58 24.60 -2.84
N LEU A 126 28.12 25.56 -2.01
CA LEU A 126 28.94 26.27 -1.03
C LEU A 126 29.54 25.32 0.00
N ARG A 127 30.88 25.30 0.07
CA ARG A 127 31.69 24.57 1.05
C ARG A 127 32.22 25.46 2.15
N ASP A 128 32.40 26.75 1.87
CA ASP A 128 32.92 27.74 2.82
C ASP A 128 32.32 29.13 2.55
N ILE A 129 32.48 30.04 3.51
CA ILE A 129 32.03 31.44 3.42
C ILE A 129 33.18 32.35 3.83
N ASN A 130 33.47 33.34 2.99
CA ASN A 130 34.49 34.33 3.31
C ASN A 130 34.13 35.12 4.58
N GLU A 131 35.12 35.41 5.43
CA GLU A 131 34.92 36.14 6.69
C GLU A 131 34.23 37.50 6.54
N ASN A 132 34.37 38.15 5.39
CA ASN A 132 33.76 39.45 5.12
C ASN A 132 32.49 39.38 4.24
N ALA A 133 31.99 38.19 3.92
CA ALA A 133 30.86 38.01 3.00
C ALA A 133 29.59 38.76 3.44
N PHE A 134 29.29 38.80 4.74
CA PHE A 134 28.10 39.44 5.31
C PHE A 134 28.37 40.80 5.97
N LEU A 135 29.58 41.36 5.85
CA LEU A 135 30.01 42.57 6.55
C LEU A 135 29.05 43.76 6.35
N ASN A 136 28.52 43.91 5.13
CA ASN A 136 27.61 45.00 4.77
C ASN A 136 26.16 44.79 5.28
N LEU A 137 25.82 43.62 5.82
CA LEU A 137 24.48 43.26 6.30
C LEU A 137 24.35 43.28 7.84
N LYS A 138 25.43 43.57 8.56
CA LYS A 138 25.52 43.44 10.03
C LYS A 138 24.45 44.21 10.82
N GLU A 139 24.00 45.37 10.30
CA GLU A 139 23.02 46.24 10.96
C GLU A 139 21.57 45.94 10.59
N SER A 140 21.33 45.05 9.61
CA SER A 140 19.97 44.78 9.09
C SER A 140 19.53 43.33 9.23
N LEU A 141 20.46 42.36 9.22
CA LEU A 141 20.11 40.94 9.08
C LEU A 141 19.58 40.35 10.40
N GLU A 142 18.33 39.87 10.35
CA GLU A 142 17.61 39.29 11.49
C GLU A 142 17.48 37.77 11.36
N SER A 143 17.41 37.25 10.12
CA SER A 143 17.39 35.81 9.83
C SER A 143 18.32 35.45 8.67
N LEU A 144 19.09 34.37 8.84
CA LEU A 144 19.98 33.81 7.82
C LEU A 144 19.73 32.32 7.67
N ALA A 145 19.47 31.88 6.44
CA ALA A 145 19.28 30.49 6.09
C ALA A 145 20.24 30.08 4.97
N LEU A 146 21.07 29.07 5.22
CA LEU A 146 22.00 28.47 4.26
C LEU A 146 21.71 26.98 4.17
N VAL A 147 20.69 26.63 3.37
CA VAL A 147 20.03 25.32 3.39
C VAL A 147 20.45 24.47 2.19
N SER A 148 20.61 23.16 2.37
CA SER A 148 20.99 22.25 1.27
C SER A 148 22.27 22.70 0.56
N SER A 149 23.25 23.14 1.36
CA SER A 149 24.59 23.52 0.92
C SER A 149 25.60 22.39 1.23
N ARG A 150 26.90 22.63 1.07
CA ARG A 150 27.98 21.65 1.33
C ARG A 150 28.93 22.12 2.44
N LEU A 151 28.44 22.96 3.35
CA LEU A 151 29.26 23.49 4.45
C LEU A 151 29.69 22.35 5.36
N THR A 152 30.98 22.29 5.67
CA THR A 152 31.57 21.25 6.53
C THR A 152 31.73 21.69 7.98
N GLN A 153 31.58 22.99 8.24
CA GLN A 153 31.71 23.60 9.56
C GLN A 153 30.82 24.84 9.66
N VAL A 154 30.51 25.26 10.88
CA VAL A 154 29.83 26.54 11.14
C VAL A 154 30.79 27.68 10.77
N PRO A 155 30.40 28.63 9.90
CA PRO A 155 31.28 29.69 9.43
C PRO A 155 31.36 30.83 10.47
N GLN A 156 31.90 30.53 11.65
CA GLN A 156 31.94 31.41 12.83
C GLN A 156 32.45 32.82 12.50
N LYS A 157 33.54 32.93 11.74
CA LYS A 157 34.18 34.22 11.43
C LYS A 157 33.26 35.16 10.66
N SER A 158 32.49 34.64 9.69
CA SER A 158 31.56 35.45 8.91
C SER A 158 30.28 35.82 9.67
N LEU A 159 29.97 35.10 10.75
CA LEU A 159 28.75 35.30 11.54
C LEU A 159 28.98 36.22 12.76
N ALA A 160 30.20 36.27 13.31
CA ALA A 160 30.48 36.86 14.64
C ALA A 160 29.97 38.30 14.86
N GLU A 161 29.93 39.12 13.80
CA GLU A 161 29.55 40.55 13.86
C GLU A 161 28.05 40.80 13.56
N LEU A 162 27.25 39.75 13.35
CA LEU A 162 25.82 39.86 13.01
C LEU A 162 24.95 39.99 14.27
N HIS A 163 25.08 41.11 14.99
CA HIS A 163 24.48 41.28 16.33
C HIS A 163 22.93 41.31 16.39
N LYS A 164 22.26 41.55 15.26
CA LYS A 164 20.79 41.50 15.14
C LYS A 164 20.25 40.13 14.72
N LEU A 165 21.12 39.18 14.38
CA LEU A 165 20.71 37.87 13.92
C LEU A 165 20.03 37.11 15.07
N ALA A 166 18.74 36.85 14.91
CA ALA A 166 17.90 36.15 15.87
C ALA A 166 17.59 34.72 15.42
N ALA A 167 17.61 34.44 14.12
CA ALA A 167 17.38 33.10 13.57
C ALA A 167 18.52 32.69 12.62
N LEU A 168 19.09 31.52 12.85
CA LEU A 168 20.11 30.92 11.99
C LEU A 168 19.68 29.51 11.59
N ASP A 169 19.64 29.25 10.30
CA ASP A 169 19.30 27.95 9.73
C ASP A 169 20.43 27.43 8.83
N LEU A 170 21.00 26.29 9.21
CA LEU A 170 22.07 25.60 8.50
C LEU A 170 21.63 24.18 8.10
N GLU A 171 20.33 23.98 7.85
CA GLU A 171 19.74 22.67 7.54
C GLU A 171 20.36 22.03 6.27
N THR A 172 20.47 20.69 6.28
CA THR A 172 20.93 19.87 5.15
C THR A 172 22.31 20.29 4.62
N ASN A 173 23.29 20.45 5.53
CA ASN A 173 24.69 20.66 5.19
C ASN A 173 25.53 19.40 5.50
N LEU A 174 26.86 19.54 5.52
CA LEU A 174 27.81 18.46 5.80
C LEU A 174 28.60 18.73 7.10
N ILE A 175 28.01 19.43 8.07
CA ILE A 175 28.69 19.78 9.32
C ILE A 175 28.86 18.52 10.18
N GLU A 176 30.10 18.19 10.56
CA GLU A 176 30.42 16.97 11.30
C GLU A 176 30.59 17.17 12.82
N ASP A 177 31.13 18.32 13.24
CA ASP A 177 31.48 18.62 14.62
C ASP A 177 31.06 20.06 15.00
N LEU A 178 30.61 20.25 16.24
CA LEU A 178 30.38 21.58 16.81
C LEU A 178 31.47 21.90 17.86
N PRO A 179 32.49 22.72 17.52
CA PRO A 179 33.53 23.11 18.46
C PRO A 179 33.02 24.12 19.49
N SER A 180 33.80 24.36 20.54
CA SER A 180 33.51 25.38 21.54
C SER A 180 33.45 26.78 20.91
N TYR A 181 32.50 27.61 21.36
CA TYR A 181 32.33 29.02 20.99
C TYR A 181 31.99 29.30 19.51
N CYS A 182 31.54 28.31 18.72
CA CYS A 182 31.27 28.51 17.29
C CYS A 182 30.11 29.48 16.97
N PHE A 183 29.28 29.83 17.96
CA PHE A 183 28.20 30.82 17.85
C PHE A 183 28.44 32.08 18.71
N TRP A 184 29.65 32.24 19.25
CA TRP A 184 29.96 33.37 20.13
C TRP A 184 29.78 34.72 19.42
N GLY A 185 29.20 35.69 20.12
CA GLY A 185 28.93 37.05 19.61
C GLY A 185 27.52 37.24 19.01
N LEU A 186 26.78 36.15 18.81
CA LEU A 186 25.39 36.16 18.33
C LEU A 186 24.38 36.21 19.49
N LYS A 187 23.13 36.58 19.19
CA LYS A 187 21.99 36.56 20.12
C LYS A 187 20.81 35.80 19.54
N LEU A 188 21.07 34.56 19.12
CA LEU A 188 20.09 33.70 18.47
C LEU A 188 18.96 33.33 19.43
N MET A 189 17.73 33.42 18.95
CA MET A 189 16.53 32.83 19.54
C MET A 189 16.23 31.45 18.93
N LYS A 190 16.48 31.28 17.62
CA LYS A 190 16.26 30.03 16.91
C LYS A 190 17.52 29.59 16.17
N LEU A 191 17.90 28.32 16.36
CA LEU A 191 19.03 27.70 15.67
C LEU A 191 18.60 26.34 15.11
N SER A 192 18.73 26.18 13.79
CA SER A 192 18.53 24.91 13.10
C SER A 192 19.84 24.40 12.51
N LEU A 193 20.16 23.15 12.86
CA LEU A 193 21.30 22.37 12.38
C LEU A 193 20.82 21.01 11.85
N LYS A 194 19.55 20.93 11.47
CA LYS A 194 18.89 19.71 11.02
C LYS A 194 19.55 19.11 9.79
N GLY A 195 19.56 17.79 9.63
CA GLY A 195 20.00 17.13 8.39
C GLY A 195 21.51 17.24 8.12
N ASN A 196 22.33 17.42 9.15
CA ASN A 196 23.79 17.48 9.05
C ASN A 196 24.44 16.11 9.36
N GLN A 197 25.75 16.10 9.62
CA GLN A 197 26.51 14.90 9.97
C GLN A 197 27.04 14.96 11.41
N ILE A 198 26.39 15.75 12.28
CA ILE A 198 26.92 16.11 13.60
C ILE A 198 27.00 14.87 14.48
N SER A 199 28.21 14.55 14.93
CA SER A 199 28.45 13.42 15.85
C SER A 199 29.02 13.84 17.20
N LYS A 200 29.68 15.01 17.27
CA LYS A 200 30.25 15.56 18.52
C LYS A 200 29.82 17.00 18.74
N ILE A 201 29.45 17.28 19.99
CA ILE A 201 29.07 18.61 20.48
C ILE A 201 29.93 18.91 21.70
N SER A 202 30.67 20.02 21.67
CA SER A 202 31.56 20.42 22.75
C SER A 202 30.79 21.09 23.90
N GLU A 203 31.30 21.03 25.14
CA GLU A 203 30.62 21.61 26.32
C GLU A 203 30.30 23.10 26.16
N HIS A 204 31.17 23.86 25.50
CA HIS A 204 31.04 25.32 25.36
C HIS A 204 30.55 25.74 23.97
N THR A 205 29.92 24.83 23.21
CA THR A 205 29.42 25.11 21.85
C THR A 205 28.45 26.29 21.81
N PHE A 206 27.46 26.32 22.71
CA PHE A 206 26.42 27.35 22.76
C PHE A 206 26.73 28.51 23.73
N ALA A 207 27.99 28.65 24.13
CA ALA A 207 28.40 29.74 25.01
C ALA A 207 28.11 31.11 24.35
N GLY A 208 27.50 32.02 25.11
CA GLY A 208 27.02 33.33 24.63
C GLY A 208 25.52 33.36 24.25
N LEU A 209 24.85 32.20 24.16
CA LEU A 209 23.43 32.09 23.82
C LEU A 209 22.53 31.76 25.02
N GLU A 210 23.08 31.75 26.24
CA GLU A 210 22.43 31.23 27.46
C GLU A 210 21.08 31.88 27.76
N SER A 211 20.96 33.18 27.51
CA SER A 211 19.75 33.97 27.80
C SER A 211 18.86 34.19 26.59
N SER A 212 19.29 33.83 25.38
CA SER A 212 18.57 34.15 24.14
C SER A 212 17.95 32.94 23.45
N LEU A 213 18.65 31.79 23.41
CA LEU A 213 18.25 30.66 22.58
C LEU A 213 17.04 29.93 23.18
N SER A 214 15.91 29.98 22.48
CA SER A 214 14.66 29.33 22.87
C SER A 214 14.39 28.05 22.10
N ASP A 215 14.79 27.98 20.83
CA ASP A 215 14.47 26.90 19.91
C ASP A 215 15.73 26.33 19.25
N LEU A 216 16.03 25.06 19.55
CA LEU A 216 17.19 24.36 19.00
C LEU A 216 16.75 23.10 18.26
N ASP A 217 17.04 23.04 16.96
CA ASP A 217 16.79 21.89 16.10
C ASP A 217 18.10 21.19 15.70
N LEU A 218 18.31 20.00 16.24
CA LEU A 218 19.45 19.11 15.98
C LEU A 218 18.98 17.78 15.35
N ALA A 219 17.78 17.75 14.76
CA ALA A 219 17.24 16.54 14.17
C ALA A 219 18.05 16.04 12.95
N GLU A 220 17.89 14.78 12.57
CA GLU A 220 18.55 14.17 11.39
C GLU A 220 20.07 14.35 11.40
N ASN A 221 20.72 13.94 12.50
CA ASN A 221 22.17 13.99 12.69
C ASN A 221 22.69 12.61 13.16
N LYS A 222 23.94 12.52 13.64
CA LYS A 222 24.60 11.29 14.09
C LYS A 222 24.95 11.34 15.59
N ILE A 223 24.15 12.04 16.39
CA ILE A 223 24.40 12.23 17.81
C ILE A 223 24.11 10.93 18.56
N LYS A 224 25.11 10.39 19.27
CA LYS A 224 24.98 9.14 20.04
C LYS A 224 24.72 9.35 21.52
N ILE A 225 25.23 10.46 22.07
CA ILE A 225 25.14 10.79 23.50
C ILE A 225 24.35 12.07 23.62
N PHE A 226 23.32 12.06 24.48
CA PHE A 226 22.54 13.27 24.74
C PHE A 226 23.47 14.39 25.26
N PRO A 227 23.52 15.57 24.63
CA PRO A 227 24.56 16.58 24.87
C PRO A 227 24.28 17.46 26.11
N MET A 228 24.01 16.83 27.26
CA MET A 228 23.60 17.51 28.50
C MET A 228 24.59 18.60 28.94
N THR A 229 25.89 18.33 28.84
CA THR A 229 26.95 19.27 29.26
C THR A 229 26.93 20.59 28.48
N ALA A 230 26.53 20.55 27.21
CA ALA A 230 26.42 21.73 26.35
C ALA A 230 25.08 22.48 26.55
N LEU A 231 24.01 21.77 26.91
CA LEU A 231 22.66 22.33 27.01
C LEU A 231 22.34 22.90 28.39
N ARG A 232 22.93 22.38 29.47
CA ARG A 232 22.59 22.71 30.87
C ARG A 232 22.68 24.20 31.26
N ARG A 233 23.33 25.04 30.45
CA ARG A 233 23.48 26.49 30.70
C ARG A 233 22.48 27.35 29.91
N LEU A 234 21.68 26.76 29.03
CA LEU A 234 20.70 27.48 28.21
C LEU A 234 19.42 27.71 29.03
N GLU A 235 19.34 28.84 29.72
CA GLU A 235 18.25 29.19 30.64
C GLU A 235 16.92 29.43 29.91
N SER A 236 16.99 29.95 28.68
CA SER A 236 15.81 30.30 27.86
C SER A 236 15.34 29.16 26.94
N LEU A 237 16.01 28.01 26.92
CA LEU A 237 15.71 26.92 25.97
C LEU A 237 14.34 26.29 26.29
N ALA A 238 13.38 26.51 25.40
CA ALA A 238 12.00 26.05 25.54
C ALA A 238 11.69 24.83 24.65
N SER A 239 12.34 24.71 23.49
CA SER A 239 12.11 23.63 22.54
C SER A 239 13.42 23.01 22.06
N LEU A 240 13.55 21.70 22.21
CA LEU A 240 14.71 20.92 21.77
C LEU A 240 14.26 19.76 20.88
N ARG A 241 14.73 19.73 19.64
CA ARG A 241 14.49 18.64 18.70
C ARG A 241 15.76 17.86 18.44
N LEU A 242 15.69 16.56 18.68
CA LEU A 242 16.77 15.59 18.52
C LEU A 242 16.30 14.36 17.75
N ALA A 243 15.21 14.49 16.96
CA ALA A 243 14.67 13.40 16.20
C ALA A 243 15.68 12.83 15.19
N TRP A 244 15.58 11.55 14.82
CA TRP A 244 16.47 10.93 13.82
C TRP A 244 17.96 11.08 14.15
N ASN A 245 18.32 10.68 15.38
CA ASN A 245 19.70 10.58 15.86
C ASN A 245 19.96 9.14 16.34
N GLU A 246 21.10 8.91 17.00
CA GLU A 246 21.51 7.58 17.49
C GLU A 246 21.52 7.51 19.02
N ILE A 247 20.76 8.35 19.72
CA ILE A 247 20.72 8.44 21.19
C ILE A 247 20.03 7.22 21.77
N SER A 248 20.58 6.63 22.82
CA SER A 248 20.02 5.42 23.45
C SER A 248 19.63 5.58 24.91
N GLU A 249 20.13 6.60 25.61
CA GLU A 249 19.85 6.87 27.02
C GLU A 249 19.99 8.37 27.35
N LEU A 250 19.40 8.78 28.48
CA LEU A 250 19.59 10.11 29.06
C LEU A 250 20.58 10.04 30.22
N PRO A 251 21.54 10.98 30.33
CA PRO A 251 22.51 10.98 31.41
C PRO A 251 21.86 11.33 32.75
N ASN A 252 22.22 10.59 33.80
CA ASN A 252 21.77 10.83 35.18
C ASN A 252 22.97 11.23 36.05
N ASP A 253 23.33 12.51 36.04
CA ASP A 253 24.41 13.06 36.85
C ASP A 253 23.94 13.67 38.19
N GLY A 254 22.62 13.78 38.39
CA GLY A 254 21.99 14.23 39.63
C GLY A 254 22.02 15.74 39.90
N TYR A 255 22.68 16.54 39.05
CA TYR A 255 22.79 18.00 39.24
C TYR A 255 22.48 18.82 37.99
N SER A 256 22.51 18.24 36.78
CA SER A 256 22.17 18.97 35.56
C SER A 256 20.65 19.15 35.43
N THR A 257 20.22 20.35 35.05
CA THR A 257 18.81 20.70 34.89
C THR A 257 18.58 21.50 33.60
N LEU A 258 17.48 21.21 32.90
CA LEU A 258 16.94 21.95 31.76
C LEU A 258 15.61 22.59 32.16
N GLY A 259 15.70 23.52 33.13
CA GLY A 259 14.54 24.06 33.84
C GLY A 259 13.59 24.93 33.00
N GLY A 260 13.97 25.33 31.79
CA GLY A 260 13.13 26.08 30.86
C GLY A 260 12.45 25.24 29.78
N LEU A 261 12.79 23.95 29.68
CA LEU A 261 12.41 23.12 28.54
C LEU A 261 10.95 22.67 28.60
N LEU A 262 10.17 23.04 27.59
CA LEU A 262 8.73 22.74 27.45
C LEU A 262 8.47 21.63 26.43
N ILE A 263 9.26 21.56 25.36
CA ILE A 263 9.11 20.58 24.27
C ILE A 263 10.41 19.81 24.09
N LEU A 264 10.34 18.49 24.17
CA LEU A 264 11.44 17.58 23.89
C LEU A 264 11.03 16.52 22.86
N ASP A 265 11.70 16.53 21.72
CA ASP A 265 11.50 15.53 20.67
C ASP A 265 12.73 14.62 20.55
N LEU A 266 12.55 13.36 20.97
CA LEU A 266 13.53 12.27 20.91
C LEU A 266 13.06 11.16 19.93
N SER A 267 12.21 11.51 18.97
CA SER A 267 11.67 10.56 18.00
C SER A 267 12.77 9.90 17.15
N SER A 268 12.55 8.68 16.66
CA SER A 268 13.49 8.00 15.75
C SER A 268 14.93 7.94 16.28
N ASN A 269 15.09 7.51 17.53
CA ASN A 269 16.38 7.27 18.18
C ASN A 269 16.53 5.77 18.52
N ASN A 270 17.51 5.42 19.37
CA ASN A 270 17.87 4.06 19.72
C ASN A 270 17.50 3.69 21.17
N PHE A 271 16.46 4.29 21.75
CA PHE A 271 16.00 3.92 23.09
C PHE A 271 15.40 2.51 23.09
N ASN A 272 15.88 1.64 23.99
CA ASN A 272 15.35 0.29 24.18
C ASN A 272 14.60 0.12 25.52
N GLU A 273 14.88 0.98 26.50
CA GLU A 273 14.23 1.00 27.81
C GLU A 273 14.15 2.44 28.34
N LEU A 274 13.16 2.70 29.18
CA LEU A 274 13.06 3.94 29.97
C LEU A 274 13.26 3.61 31.45
N THR A 275 14.36 4.13 32.01
CA THR A 275 14.77 3.86 33.39
C THR A 275 14.03 4.76 34.40
N GLU A 276 14.24 4.50 35.70
CA GLU A 276 13.61 5.25 36.79
C GLU A 276 13.90 6.76 36.68
N ASP A 277 12.85 7.57 36.60
CA ASP A 277 12.88 9.05 36.61
C ASP A 277 13.92 9.67 35.63
N CYS A 278 14.10 9.07 34.45
CA CYS A 278 15.13 9.49 33.50
C CYS A 278 14.94 10.92 32.93
N PHE A 279 13.75 11.50 33.09
CA PHE A 279 13.42 12.87 32.66
C PHE A 279 13.46 13.91 33.79
N LYS A 280 13.96 13.54 34.98
CA LYS A 280 14.15 14.46 36.12
C LYS A 280 14.80 15.81 35.78
N PRO A 281 15.80 15.91 34.86
CA PRO A 281 16.39 17.20 34.50
C PRO A 281 15.42 18.22 33.91
N SER A 282 14.30 17.80 33.33
CA SER A 282 13.36 18.66 32.59
C SER A 282 11.93 18.56 33.16
N PRO A 283 11.67 19.08 34.38
CA PRO A 283 10.43 18.82 35.12
C PRO A 283 9.19 19.57 34.58
N ILE A 284 9.38 20.66 33.83
CA ILE A 284 8.28 21.49 33.30
C ILE A 284 7.90 21.16 31.85
N LEU A 285 8.31 20.00 31.34
CA LEU A 285 7.95 19.55 30.00
C LEU A 285 6.43 19.48 29.83
N HIS A 286 5.93 20.06 28.75
CA HIS A 286 4.55 19.97 28.31
C HIS A 286 4.37 18.92 27.22
N THR A 287 5.39 18.72 26.36
CA THR A 287 5.34 17.75 25.26
C THR A 287 6.61 16.92 25.21
N LEU A 288 6.45 15.61 25.21
CA LEU A 288 7.52 14.62 25.06
C LEU A 288 7.20 13.67 23.91
N SER A 289 8.08 13.57 22.92
CA SER A 289 7.98 12.55 21.87
C SER A 289 9.12 11.56 21.93
N LEU A 290 8.76 10.28 21.94
CA LEU A 290 9.63 9.10 21.84
C LEU A 290 9.14 8.18 20.70
N TYR A 291 8.39 8.74 19.75
CA TYR A 291 7.91 8.07 18.54
C TYR A 291 9.02 7.28 17.85
N TYR A 292 8.73 6.06 17.40
CA TYR A 292 9.62 5.29 16.54
C TYR A 292 11.01 5.02 17.15
N ASN A 293 11.04 4.59 18.41
CA ASN A 293 12.24 4.05 19.05
C ASN A 293 12.17 2.51 19.05
N SER A 294 12.89 1.85 19.95
CA SER A 294 12.84 0.40 20.13
C SER A 294 12.49 0.03 21.59
N ILE A 295 11.70 0.88 22.25
CA ILE A 295 11.41 0.76 23.69
C ILE A 295 10.60 -0.50 23.95
N GLU A 296 11.17 -1.45 24.67
CA GLU A 296 10.52 -2.70 25.09
C GLU A 296 9.96 -2.58 26.52
N THR A 297 10.65 -1.84 27.40
CA THR A 297 10.29 -1.70 28.82
C THR A 297 10.23 -0.24 29.27
N VAL A 298 9.23 0.07 30.11
CA VAL A 298 9.06 1.40 30.72
C VAL A 298 8.96 1.19 32.24
N HIS A 299 9.90 1.79 32.98
CA HIS A 299 9.84 1.76 34.45
C HIS A 299 8.60 2.50 34.96
N LYS A 300 7.97 2.00 36.03
CA LYS A 300 6.72 2.56 36.60
C LYS A 300 6.82 4.02 37.06
N ASP A 301 8.04 4.47 37.35
CA ASP A 301 8.35 5.83 37.82
C ASP A 301 9.12 6.66 36.76
N ALA A 302 9.14 6.23 35.49
CA ALA A 302 9.90 6.90 34.43
C ALA A 302 9.51 8.38 34.22
N PHE A 303 8.22 8.71 34.44
CA PHE A 303 7.65 10.05 34.20
C PHE A 303 7.28 10.79 35.49
N ILE A 304 7.73 10.32 36.66
CA ILE A 304 7.25 10.81 37.96
C ILE A 304 7.51 12.31 38.16
N SER A 305 8.62 12.84 37.64
CA SER A 305 8.98 14.27 37.73
C SER A 305 8.25 15.18 36.74
N LEU A 306 7.57 14.65 35.72
CA LEU A 306 6.97 15.43 34.63
C LEU A 306 5.54 15.91 34.97
N THR A 307 5.39 16.72 36.02
CA THR A 307 4.07 17.09 36.57
C THR A 307 3.25 17.99 35.65
N GLU A 308 3.91 18.75 34.76
CA GLU A 308 3.26 19.65 33.79
C GLU A 308 3.04 19.01 32.40
N LEU A 309 3.29 17.71 32.25
CA LEU A 309 3.20 17.02 30.97
C LEU A 309 1.76 17.02 30.44
N GLU A 310 1.56 17.59 29.26
CA GLU A 310 0.27 17.65 28.57
C GLU A 310 0.15 16.60 27.45
N SER A 311 1.25 16.25 26.79
CA SER A 311 1.25 15.30 25.66
C SER A 311 2.47 14.39 25.69
N ILE A 312 2.22 13.10 25.51
CA ILE A 312 3.28 12.09 25.36
C ILE A 312 3.02 11.18 24.16
N ASP A 313 4.05 10.99 23.34
CA ASP A 313 4.06 10.05 22.22
C ASP A 313 5.08 8.93 22.45
N LEU A 314 4.58 7.70 22.59
CA LEU A 314 5.32 6.46 22.75
C LEU A 314 4.98 5.47 21.61
N SER A 315 4.36 5.93 20.52
CA SER A 315 3.95 5.06 19.42
C SER A 315 5.12 4.52 18.61
N HIS A 316 4.87 3.43 17.87
CA HIS A 316 5.88 2.72 17.09
C HIS A 316 7.09 2.27 17.93
N ASN A 317 6.83 1.74 19.12
CA ASN A 317 7.82 1.10 19.97
C ASN A 317 7.50 -0.40 20.08
N LYS A 318 8.03 -1.07 21.10
CA LYS A 318 7.85 -2.51 21.34
C LYS A 318 7.29 -2.78 22.74
N ILE A 319 6.54 -1.83 23.29
CA ILE A 319 6.08 -1.89 24.68
C ILE A 319 5.04 -3.00 24.81
N VAL A 320 5.27 -3.94 25.72
CA VAL A 320 4.35 -5.07 25.99
C VAL A 320 3.47 -4.79 27.22
N PHE A 321 3.98 -4.04 28.20
CA PHE A 321 3.35 -3.82 29.49
C PHE A 321 3.61 -2.40 30.02
N LEU A 322 2.60 -1.81 30.68
CA LEU A 322 2.70 -0.56 31.43
C LEU A 322 2.11 -0.78 32.83
N ASP A 323 2.81 -0.31 33.86
CA ASP A 323 2.33 -0.39 35.23
C ASP A 323 1.17 0.61 35.45
N VAL A 324 0.23 0.26 36.34
CA VAL A 324 -0.91 1.12 36.72
C VAL A 324 -0.49 2.49 37.27
N THR A 325 0.72 2.61 37.85
CA THR A 325 1.21 3.88 38.39
C THR A 325 1.98 4.74 37.39
N THR A 326 2.21 4.26 36.16
CA THR A 326 3.09 4.91 35.16
C THR A 326 2.76 6.39 34.93
N PHE A 327 1.47 6.74 34.84
CA PHE A 327 1.01 8.11 34.58
C PHE A 327 0.38 8.79 35.81
N LYS A 328 0.48 8.18 37.00
CA LYS A 328 -0.26 8.62 38.20
C LYS A 328 0.08 10.06 38.62
N SER A 329 1.31 10.50 38.38
CA SER A 329 1.78 11.84 38.75
C SER A 329 1.52 12.89 37.66
N ASN A 330 1.13 12.49 36.45
CA ASN A 330 1.04 13.36 35.27
C ASN A 330 -0.41 13.86 35.05
N ALA A 331 -0.97 14.55 36.04
CA ALA A 331 -2.38 14.95 36.05
C ALA A 331 -2.79 15.95 34.95
N ARG A 332 -1.83 16.59 34.27
CA ARG A 332 -2.05 17.55 33.17
C ARG A 332 -2.16 16.91 31.79
N LEU A 333 -1.97 15.59 31.68
CA LEU A 333 -2.01 14.89 30.39
C LEU A 333 -3.36 15.08 29.70
N ARG A 334 -3.30 15.55 28.46
CA ARG A 334 -4.42 15.72 27.53
C ARG A 334 -4.38 14.70 26.39
N THR A 335 -3.19 14.30 25.97
CA THR A 335 -2.99 13.34 24.87
C THR A 335 -1.96 12.29 25.24
N ILE A 336 -2.32 11.02 25.03
CA ILE A 336 -1.40 9.88 25.16
C ILE A 336 -1.47 9.07 23.86
N GLU A 337 -0.33 8.91 23.21
CA GLU A 337 -0.18 8.13 21.97
C GLU A 337 0.69 6.89 22.21
N LEU A 338 0.09 5.71 22.08
CA LEU A 338 0.67 4.39 22.35
C LEU A 338 0.42 3.41 21.21
N SER A 339 -0.04 3.88 20.05
CA SER A 339 -0.35 3.03 18.90
C SER A 339 0.88 2.32 18.35
N HIS A 340 0.69 1.19 17.67
CA HIS A 340 1.78 0.38 17.12
C HIS A 340 2.80 -0.04 18.19
N ASN A 341 2.30 -0.61 19.28
CA ASN A 341 3.07 -1.29 20.31
C ASN A 341 2.52 -2.73 20.47
N HIS A 342 2.89 -3.43 21.54
CA HIS A 342 2.46 -4.80 21.83
C HIS A 342 1.69 -4.89 23.15
N ILE A 343 0.98 -3.84 23.54
CA ILE A 343 0.31 -3.75 24.84
C ILE A 343 -0.86 -4.74 24.89
N HIS A 344 -0.89 -5.59 25.92
CA HIS A 344 -1.96 -6.57 26.14
C HIS A 344 -3.03 -6.12 27.14
N TYR A 345 -2.63 -5.32 28.15
CA TYR A 345 -3.47 -4.97 29.30
C TYR A 345 -3.47 -3.46 29.56
N ILE A 346 -4.64 -2.89 29.81
CA ILE A 346 -4.83 -1.43 30.04
C ILE A 346 -5.56 -1.10 31.36
N GLY A 347 -5.76 -2.09 32.24
CA GLY A 347 -6.50 -1.92 33.50
C GLY A 347 -5.87 -0.87 34.41
N GLY A 348 -6.64 0.16 34.77
CA GLY A 348 -6.24 1.23 35.69
C GLY A 348 -5.14 2.20 35.20
N VAL A 349 -4.42 1.91 34.11
CA VAL A 349 -3.28 2.73 33.62
C VAL A 349 -3.71 4.16 33.26
N PHE A 350 -4.92 4.32 32.72
CA PHE A 350 -5.47 5.61 32.30
C PHE A 350 -6.54 6.13 33.26
N ALA A 351 -6.63 5.58 34.47
CA ALA A 351 -7.60 6.01 35.47
C ALA A 351 -7.20 7.34 36.11
N ARG A 352 -8.20 8.15 36.47
CA ARG A 352 -8.07 9.43 37.20
C ARG A 352 -7.22 10.49 36.47
N LEU A 353 -7.12 10.40 35.15
CA LEU A 353 -6.49 11.43 34.31
C LEU A 353 -7.57 12.43 33.86
N GLY A 354 -7.93 13.35 34.76
CA GLY A 354 -9.08 14.24 34.59
C GLY A 354 -9.00 15.19 33.38
N GLU A 355 -7.80 15.54 32.92
CA GLU A 355 -7.58 16.44 31.76
C GLU A 355 -7.43 15.68 30.43
N LEU A 356 -7.41 14.33 30.45
CA LEU A 356 -7.17 13.51 29.26
C LEU A 356 -8.33 13.68 28.26
N ARG A 357 -8.01 13.97 27.00
CA ARG A 357 -8.96 14.23 25.92
C ARG A 357 -8.88 13.21 24.79
N GLU A 358 -7.66 12.79 24.44
CA GLU A 358 -7.40 11.90 23.30
C GLU A 358 -6.48 10.77 23.74
N LEU A 359 -6.90 9.53 23.46
CA LEU A 359 -6.14 8.33 23.78
C LEU A 359 -6.02 7.45 22.53
N TYR A 360 -4.79 7.17 22.14
CA TYR A 360 -4.48 6.38 20.96
C TYR A 360 -3.81 5.06 21.37
N LEU A 361 -4.51 3.96 21.11
CA LEU A 361 -4.11 2.59 21.45
C LEU A 361 -4.27 1.67 20.24
N ALA A 362 -4.29 2.22 19.03
CA ALA A 362 -4.51 1.46 17.82
C ALA A 362 -3.34 0.48 17.56
N GLU A 363 -3.61 -0.64 16.91
CA GLU A 363 -2.54 -1.58 16.49
C GLU A 363 -1.69 -2.09 17.66
N ASN A 364 -2.33 -2.41 18.79
CA ASN A 364 -1.75 -3.11 19.94
C ASN A 364 -2.31 -4.55 20.06
N ASN A 365 -2.08 -5.26 21.16
CA ASN A 365 -2.61 -6.61 21.40
C ASN A 365 -3.63 -6.64 22.55
N ILE A 366 -4.39 -5.56 22.74
CA ILE A 366 -5.30 -5.41 23.90
C ILE A 366 -6.42 -6.45 23.84
N LEU A 367 -6.63 -7.20 24.92
CA LEU A 367 -7.55 -8.34 24.98
C LEU A 367 -8.96 -7.99 25.48
N GLU A 368 -9.07 -6.98 26.34
CA GLU A 368 -10.34 -6.57 26.95
C GLU A 368 -10.37 -5.09 27.36
N ILE A 369 -11.59 -4.57 27.58
CA ILE A 369 -11.83 -3.27 28.21
C ILE A 369 -12.41 -3.51 29.61
N PRO A 370 -11.59 -3.45 30.68
CA PRO A 370 -12.04 -3.67 32.06
C PRO A 370 -12.75 -2.44 32.63
N ALA A 371 -13.49 -2.63 33.73
CA ALA A 371 -14.28 -1.58 34.38
C ALA A 371 -13.45 -0.38 34.90
N ASP A 372 -12.19 -0.61 35.22
CA ASP A 372 -11.28 0.39 35.79
C ASP A 372 -10.36 1.06 34.76
N ALA A 373 -10.42 0.67 33.47
CA ALA A 373 -9.54 1.18 32.41
C ALA A 373 -9.48 2.71 32.34
N PHE A 374 -10.65 3.36 32.41
CA PHE A 374 -10.81 4.81 32.25
C PHE A 374 -11.48 5.49 33.44
N ALA A 375 -11.49 4.83 34.60
CA ALA A 375 -12.24 5.28 35.76
C ALA A 375 -11.80 6.68 36.22
N GLY A 376 -12.70 7.67 36.13
CA GLY A 376 -12.45 9.05 36.57
C GLY A 376 -11.81 9.96 35.51
N SER A 377 -11.60 9.50 34.28
CA SER A 377 -11.02 10.29 33.17
C SER A 377 -12.12 11.02 32.38
N ILE A 378 -12.78 11.96 33.04
CA ILE A 378 -14.07 12.54 32.64
C ILE A 378 -14.07 13.36 31.33
N ASN A 379 -12.91 13.91 30.92
CA ASN A 379 -12.81 14.78 29.74
C ASN A 379 -12.44 14.03 28.46
N LEU A 380 -12.36 12.69 28.50
CA LEU A 380 -11.94 11.88 27.37
C LEU A 380 -12.98 11.97 26.24
N ALA A 381 -12.55 12.53 25.11
CA ALA A 381 -13.41 12.84 23.97
C ALA A 381 -13.24 11.84 22.83
N VAL A 382 -12.06 11.25 22.67
CA VAL A 382 -11.75 10.32 21.56
C VAL A 382 -10.90 9.15 22.06
N ILE A 383 -11.30 7.93 21.71
CA ILE A 383 -10.56 6.71 21.99
C ILE A 383 -10.37 5.90 20.70
N TYR A 384 -9.10 5.61 20.38
CA TYR A 384 -8.71 4.74 19.26
C TYR A 384 -8.24 3.39 19.78
N LEU A 385 -9.03 2.34 19.54
CA LEU A 385 -8.75 0.95 19.91
C LEU A 385 -8.85 0.00 18.70
N GLN A 386 -8.83 0.54 17.48
CA GLN A 386 -8.89 -0.27 16.27
C GLN A 386 -7.70 -1.21 16.12
N GLN A 387 -7.91 -2.34 15.46
CA GLN A 387 -6.87 -3.34 15.20
C GLN A 387 -6.20 -3.80 16.50
N ASN A 388 -6.98 -4.18 17.51
CA ASN A 388 -6.49 -4.85 18.73
C ASN A 388 -6.94 -6.31 18.73
N ALA A 389 -6.97 -6.97 19.88
CA ALA A 389 -7.47 -8.33 20.05
C ALA A 389 -8.67 -8.37 21.03
N ILE A 390 -9.45 -7.28 21.11
CA ILE A 390 -10.48 -7.11 22.14
C ILE A 390 -11.61 -8.10 21.91
N ARG A 391 -11.86 -8.97 22.89
CA ARG A 391 -12.98 -9.93 22.86
C ARG A 391 -14.04 -9.60 23.90
N ARG A 392 -13.62 -9.13 25.07
CA ARG A 392 -14.49 -8.85 26.21
C ARG A 392 -14.55 -7.35 26.50
N ILE A 393 -15.76 -6.90 26.81
CA ILE A 393 -16.05 -5.53 27.20
C ILE A 393 -16.85 -5.59 28.51
N ASP A 394 -16.35 -4.98 29.58
CA ASP A 394 -17.13 -4.79 30.80
C ASP A 394 -18.15 -3.67 30.60
N GLY A 395 -19.41 -3.88 31.01
CA GLY A 395 -20.48 -2.89 30.89
C GLY A 395 -20.17 -1.56 31.59
N ARG A 396 -19.30 -1.57 32.61
CA ARG A 396 -18.88 -0.36 33.34
C ARG A 396 -17.64 0.32 32.77
N GLY A 397 -17.05 -0.20 31.70
CA GLY A 397 -15.79 0.28 31.13
C GLY A 397 -15.79 1.77 30.73
N LEU A 398 -16.95 2.34 30.37
CA LEU A 398 -17.10 3.76 29.97
C LEU A 398 -17.90 4.63 30.94
N THR A 399 -18.17 4.15 32.17
CA THR A 399 -19.11 4.78 33.13
C THR A 399 -18.83 6.28 33.37
N SER A 400 -17.57 6.71 33.35
CA SER A 400 -17.17 8.11 33.59
C SER A 400 -17.07 9.00 32.35
N LEU A 401 -17.29 8.48 31.13
CA LEU A 401 -16.90 9.15 29.88
C LEU A 401 -18.05 9.92 29.22
N ASN A 402 -18.54 10.94 29.91
CA ASN A 402 -19.68 11.74 29.44
C ASN A 402 -19.34 12.70 28.26
N GLN A 403 -18.06 13.04 28.07
CA GLN A 403 -17.57 13.87 26.96
C GLN A 403 -17.19 13.06 25.71
N LEU A 404 -17.33 11.73 25.72
CA LEU A 404 -16.90 10.88 24.61
C LEU A 404 -17.69 11.18 23.34
N THR A 405 -16.98 11.62 22.29
CA THR A 405 -17.55 11.98 20.98
C THR A 405 -17.27 10.92 19.91
N GLN A 406 -16.17 10.18 20.05
CA GLN A 406 -15.77 9.15 19.08
C GLN A 406 -15.17 7.93 19.79
N LEU A 407 -15.63 6.75 19.37
CA LEU A 407 -15.13 5.47 19.87
C LEU A 407 -14.85 4.54 18.69
N HIS A 408 -13.58 4.18 18.51
CA HIS A 408 -13.12 3.32 17.41
C HIS A 408 -12.70 1.95 17.92
N LEU A 409 -13.50 0.93 17.64
CA LEU A 409 -13.28 -0.47 18.04
C LEU A 409 -13.20 -1.41 16.83
N SER A 410 -12.94 -0.88 15.64
CA SER A 410 -12.89 -1.65 14.40
C SER A 410 -11.81 -2.74 14.42
N ASN A 411 -12.04 -3.85 13.72
CA ASN A 411 -11.08 -4.95 13.57
C ASN A 411 -10.60 -5.50 14.92
N ASN A 412 -11.55 -5.93 15.75
CA ASN A 412 -11.32 -6.63 17.01
C ASN A 412 -12.07 -7.98 16.98
N TYR A 413 -12.21 -8.66 18.11
CA TYR A 413 -12.88 -9.95 18.23
C TYR A 413 -14.16 -9.87 19.09
N ILE A 414 -14.83 -8.72 19.14
CA ILE A 414 -16.00 -8.49 19.99
C ILE A 414 -17.17 -9.33 19.48
N GLU A 415 -17.78 -10.13 20.36
CA GLU A 415 -18.92 -10.99 20.03
C GLU A 415 -20.27 -10.35 20.37
N THR A 416 -20.32 -9.55 21.44
CA THR A 416 -21.54 -8.86 21.91
C THR A 416 -21.19 -7.52 22.54
N VAL A 417 -22.04 -6.51 22.37
CA VAL A 417 -21.92 -5.21 23.05
C VAL A 417 -22.92 -5.16 24.22
N PRO A 418 -22.46 -5.10 25.49
CA PRO A 418 -23.35 -4.99 26.64
C PRO A 418 -24.22 -3.73 26.57
N MET A 419 -25.48 -3.83 27.02
CA MET A 419 -26.42 -2.69 26.99
C MET A 419 -25.91 -1.48 27.81
N GLU A 420 -25.30 -1.74 28.97
CA GLU A 420 -24.80 -0.71 29.89
C GLU A 420 -23.55 0.02 29.36
N PHE A 421 -22.84 -0.57 28.39
CA PHE A 421 -21.53 -0.08 27.94
C PHE A 421 -21.56 1.36 27.40
N LEU A 422 -22.66 1.76 26.74
CA LEU A 422 -22.83 3.09 26.14
C LEU A 422 -23.77 4.00 26.95
N GLU A 423 -24.19 3.59 28.15
CA GLU A 423 -25.25 4.27 28.91
C GLU A 423 -24.92 5.73 29.24
N TYR A 424 -23.63 6.05 29.44
CA TYR A 424 -23.17 7.37 29.87
C TYR A 424 -22.60 8.24 28.72
N CYS A 425 -22.55 7.75 27.49
CA CYS A 425 -21.86 8.41 26.36
C CYS A 425 -22.79 9.27 25.49
N ALA A 426 -23.55 10.19 26.10
CA ALA A 426 -24.61 10.94 25.40
C ALA A 426 -24.12 11.84 24.23
N ASN A 427 -22.85 12.25 24.25
CA ASN A 427 -22.23 13.10 23.22
C ASN A 427 -21.60 12.31 22.06
N LEU A 428 -21.75 10.97 22.04
CA LEU A 428 -21.13 10.12 21.05
C LEU A 428 -21.72 10.41 19.65
N SER A 429 -20.84 10.78 18.72
CA SER A 429 -21.18 11.20 17.36
C SER A 429 -20.76 10.18 16.29
N SER A 430 -19.71 9.40 16.54
CA SER A 430 -19.23 8.33 15.66
C SER A 430 -18.85 7.10 16.47
N LEU A 431 -19.36 5.94 16.06
CA LEU A 431 -19.09 4.65 16.69
C LEU A 431 -18.69 3.64 15.61
N SER A 432 -17.46 3.14 15.73
CA SER A 432 -16.93 2.12 14.82
C SER A 432 -16.83 0.77 15.51
N LEU A 433 -17.63 -0.20 15.05
CA LEU A 433 -17.67 -1.59 15.53
C LEU A 433 -17.46 -2.59 14.38
N ASP A 434 -17.01 -2.12 13.22
CA ASP A 434 -16.84 -2.93 12.03
C ASP A 434 -15.66 -3.91 12.11
N GLY A 435 -15.73 -5.03 11.38
CA GLY A 435 -14.67 -6.04 11.40
C GLY A 435 -14.56 -6.80 12.72
N ASN A 436 -15.68 -6.97 13.44
CA ASN A 436 -15.76 -7.73 14.69
C ASN A 436 -16.50 -9.08 14.48
N LYS A 437 -16.88 -9.75 15.56
CA LYS A 437 -17.63 -11.01 15.56
C LYS A 437 -19.06 -10.84 16.09
N ILE A 438 -19.62 -9.63 16.00
CA ILE A 438 -20.93 -9.30 16.59
C ILE A 438 -22.03 -10.06 15.86
N TYR A 439 -22.81 -10.89 16.57
CA TYR A 439 -23.86 -11.72 15.96
C TYR A 439 -25.29 -11.23 16.22
N GLU A 440 -25.49 -10.42 17.27
CA GLU A 440 -26.78 -9.84 17.62
C GLU A 440 -26.67 -8.40 18.13
N LEU A 441 -27.75 -7.63 17.98
CA LEU A 441 -27.90 -6.28 18.53
C LEU A 441 -29.16 -6.24 19.40
N GLY A 442 -28.97 -6.05 20.70
CA GLY A 442 -30.06 -5.95 21.66
C GLY A 442 -30.89 -4.66 21.48
N ALA A 443 -32.20 -4.74 21.69
CA ALA A 443 -33.02 -3.54 21.78
C ALA A 443 -32.58 -2.72 23.00
N GLY A 444 -32.24 -1.45 22.79
CA GLY A 444 -31.77 -0.55 23.85
C GLY A 444 -30.25 -0.37 23.95
N THR A 445 -29.44 -1.14 23.20
CA THR A 445 -27.97 -0.99 23.15
C THR A 445 -27.53 0.44 22.82
N PHE A 446 -28.31 1.15 22.00
CA PHE A 446 -28.02 2.54 21.59
C PHE A 446 -28.95 3.59 22.22
N SER A 447 -29.63 3.25 23.33
CA SER A 447 -30.73 4.07 23.87
C SER A 447 -30.34 5.45 24.41
N LYS A 448 -29.04 5.69 24.69
CA LYS A 448 -28.53 6.95 25.28
C LYS A 448 -27.62 7.75 24.35
N VAL A 449 -27.27 7.22 23.18
CA VAL A 449 -26.32 7.85 22.23
C VAL A 449 -27.06 8.65 21.14
N ASN A 450 -27.89 9.60 21.55
CA ASN A 450 -28.85 10.27 20.67
C ASN A 450 -28.20 11.23 19.65
N GLN A 451 -26.94 11.59 19.83
CA GLN A 451 -26.17 12.47 18.93
C GLN A 451 -25.38 11.70 17.85
N LEU A 452 -25.56 10.38 17.78
CA LEU A 452 -24.81 9.53 16.86
C LEU A 452 -25.16 9.86 15.41
N ARG A 453 -24.15 10.21 14.61
CA ARG A 453 -24.26 10.53 13.18
C ARG A 453 -23.77 9.42 12.28
N GLU A 454 -22.81 8.63 12.76
CA GLU A 454 -22.18 7.55 12.01
C GLU A 454 -22.13 6.28 12.87
N LEU A 455 -22.69 5.20 12.34
CA LEU A 455 -22.64 3.87 12.96
C LEU A 455 -22.09 2.85 11.96
N ARG A 456 -20.91 2.30 12.27
CA ARG A 456 -20.25 1.28 11.46
C ARG A 456 -20.37 -0.09 12.09
N LEU A 457 -21.05 -1.01 11.41
CA LEU A 457 -21.31 -2.38 11.85
C LEU A 457 -21.00 -3.41 10.75
N GLN A 458 -20.36 -2.98 9.66
CA GLN A 458 -20.01 -3.86 8.55
C GLN A 458 -19.00 -4.95 8.93
N ASN A 459 -18.93 -6.02 8.14
CA ASN A 459 -18.02 -7.14 8.37
C ASN A 459 -18.16 -7.74 9.78
N ASN A 460 -19.40 -7.97 10.21
CA ASN A 460 -19.74 -8.66 11.46
C ASN A 460 -20.52 -9.95 11.13
N ARG A 461 -21.21 -10.53 12.11
CA ARG A 461 -22.00 -11.77 11.96
C ARG A 461 -23.50 -11.54 12.25
N ILE A 462 -23.99 -10.31 12.11
CA ILE A 462 -25.38 -9.95 12.46
C ILE A 462 -26.35 -10.70 11.55
N THR A 463 -27.34 -11.39 12.14
CA THR A 463 -28.27 -12.26 11.39
C THR A 463 -29.64 -11.64 11.12
N GLN A 464 -30.08 -10.71 11.97
CA GLN A 464 -31.39 -10.06 11.89
C GLN A 464 -31.32 -8.62 12.41
N VAL A 465 -32.19 -7.75 11.89
CA VAL A 465 -32.36 -6.37 12.38
C VAL A 465 -33.79 -6.19 12.88
N ASN A 466 -33.93 -6.18 14.21
CA ASN A 466 -35.22 -6.09 14.88
C ASN A 466 -35.69 -4.64 15.02
N ARG A 467 -37.01 -4.45 15.05
CA ARG A 467 -37.62 -3.14 15.32
C ARG A 467 -37.22 -2.67 16.72
N GLY A 468 -36.81 -1.40 16.82
CA GLY A 468 -36.48 -0.77 18.10
C GLY A 468 -34.97 -0.63 18.37
N VAL A 469 -34.11 -1.41 17.71
CA VAL A 469 -32.64 -1.34 17.87
C VAL A 469 -32.11 0.06 17.60
N PHE A 470 -32.58 0.70 16.52
CA PHE A 470 -32.15 2.04 16.11
C PHE A 470 -33.15 3.16 16.48
N SER A 471 -34.10 2.87 17.39
CA SER A 471 -35.22 3.78 17.67
C SER A 471 -34.81 5.15 18.25
N GLN A 472 -33.65 5.24 18.89
CA GLN A 472 -33.16 6.43 19.60
C GLN A 472 -32.04 7.17 18.84
N LEU A 473 -31.95 7.01 17.51
CA LEU A 473 -30.88 7.60 16.69
C LEU A 473 -31.41 8.61 15.65
N PRO A 474 -32.03 9.74 16.06
CA PRO A 474 -32.64 10.68 15.12
C PRO A 474 -31.64 11.46 14.25
N GLU A 475 -30.40 11.61 14.72
CA GLU A 475 -29.32 12.36 14.05
C GLU A 475 -28.46 11.49 13.13
N LEU A 476 -28.77 10.20 12.99
CA LEU A 476 -27.95 9.26 12.23
C LEU A 476 -27.99 9.60 10.74
N LEU A 477 -26.83 9.85 10.16
CA LEU A 477 -26.64 10.18 8.74
C LEU A 477 -26.19 8.95 7.95
N GLU A 478 -25.35 8.10 8.55
CA GLU A 478 -24.75 6.94 7.90
C GLU A 478 -24.91 5.66 8.73
N LEU A 479 -25.45 4.62 8.09
CA LEU A 479 -25.60 3.29 8.66
C LEU A 479 -24.96 2.25 7.74
N HIS A 480 -23.87 1.65 8.23
CA HIS A 480 -23.10 0.64 7.49
C HIS A 480 -23.33 -0.75 8.09
N LEU A 481 -24.02 -1.62 7.35
CA LEU A 481 -24.39 -2.99 7.74
C LEU A 481 -23.95 -4.04 6.71
N GLN A 482 -23.10 -3.66 5.75
CA GLN A 482 -22.65 -4.55 4.69
C GLN A 482 -21.81 -5.73 5.19
N ASN A 483 -21.78 -6.82 4.42
CA ASN A 483 -21.04 -8.04 4.72
C ASN A 483 -21.32 -8.58 6.13
N ASN A 484 -22.60 -8.67 6.47
CA ASN A 484 -23.10 -9.40 7.63
C ASN A 484 -23.82 -10.67 7.16
N ALA A 485 -24.57 -11.32 8.05
CA ALA A 485 -25.38 -12.49 7.75
C ALA A 485 -26.89 -12.16 7.78
N ILE A 486 -27.28 -10.92 7.47
CA ILE A 486 -28.66 -10.46 7.69
C ILE A 486 -29.62 -11.18 6.74
N THR A 487 -30.54 -11.97 7.30
CA THR A 487 -31.53 -12.76 6.54
C THR A 487 -32.87 -12.05 6.40
N CYS A 488 -33.25 -11.24 7.40
CA CYS A 488 -34.48 -10.45 7.42
C CYS A 488 -34.33 -9.16 8.23
N MET A 489 -35.25 -8.22 7.98
CA MET A 489 -35.40 -6.97 8.73
C MET A 489 -36.89 -6.73 9.02
N ASP A 490 -37.19 -6.26 10.22
CA ASP A 490 -38.57 -5.95 10.61
C ASP A 490 -39.14 -4.75 9.84
N THR A 491 -40.46 -4.75 9.65
CA THR A 491 -41.19 -3.57 9.11
C THR A 491 -41.02 -2.39 10.07
N GLY A 492 -40.65 -1.23 9.52
CA GLY A 492 -40.36 -0.03 10.30
C GLY A 492 -39.08 -0.09 11.15
N ALA A 493 -38.14 -1.02 10.89
CA ALA A 493 -36.87 -1.10 11.59
C ALA A 493 -36.00 0.18 11.47
N LEU A 494 -36.14 0.93 10.37
CA LEU A 494 -35.42 2.19 10.10
C LEU A 494 -36.35 3.43 10.21
N LYS A 495 -37.57 3.26 10.70
CA LYS A 495 -38.61 4.31 10.69
C LYS A 495 -38.19 5.61 11.40
N THR A 496 -37.38 5.51 12.44
CA THR A 496 -36.99 6.64 13.29
C THR A 496 -35.77 7.41 12.77
N LEU A 497 -35.12 6.92 11.71
CA LEU A 497 -33.86 7.47 11.18
C LEU A 497 -34.13 8.59 10.17
N ASN A 498 -34.71 9.68 10.66
CA ASN A 498 -35.22 10.76 9.80
C ASN A 498 -34.12 11.55 9.05
N SER A 499 -32.88 11.53 9.56
CA SER A 499 -31.73 12.24 8.98
C SER A 499 -30.85 11.35 8.11
N LEU A 500 -31.22 10.08 7.93
CA LEU A 500 -30.38 9.08 7.25
C LEU A 500 -30.16 9.43 5.78
N GLN A 501 -28.91 9.56 5.36
CA GLN A 501 -28.51 9.88 3.99
C GLN A 501 -27.96 8.65 3.26
N HIS A 502 -27.29 7.76 3.99
CA HIS A 502 -26.63 6.59 3.42
C HIS A 502 -26.94 5.33 4.22
N VAL A 503 -27.48 4.33 3.53
CA VAL A 503 -27.67 2.99 4.09
C VAL A 503 -26.99 1.96 3.21
N ASN A 504 -26.16 1.13 3.85
CA ASN A 504 -25.45 0.05 3.18
C ASN A 504 -25.80 -1.30 3.77
N LEU A 505 -26.43 -2.15 2.95
CA LEU A 505 -26.85 -3.51 3.26
C LEU A 505 -26.25 -4.53 2.29
N GLN A 506 -25.22 -4.14 1.52
CA GLN A 506 -24.57 -5.01 0.54
C GLN A 506 -24.03 -6.30 1.18
N GLY A 507 -24.01 -7.42 0.44
CA GLY A 507 -23.30 -8.63 0.88
C GLY A 507 -23.96 -9.33 2.06
N ASN A 508 -25.29 -9.20 2.20
CA ASN A 508 -26.09 -9.87 3.21
C ASN A 508 -26.88 -11.05 2.59
N GLN A 509 -27.80 -11.64 3.35
CA GLN A 509 -28.58 -12.80 2.94
C GLN A 509 -30.08 -12.49 2.80
N LEU A 510 -30.43 -11.23 2.54
CA LEU A 510 -31.81 -10.78 2.44
C LEU A 510 -32.50 -11.46 1.25
N THR A 511 -33.63 -12.14 1.49
CA THR A 511 -34.43 -12.79 0.41
C THR A 511 -35.59 -11.92 -0.05
N MET A 512 -36.05 -11.00 0.81
CA MET A 512 -37.09 -10.01 0.56
C MET A 512 -36.78 -8.74 1.36
N LEU A 513 -37.24 -7.59 0.86
CA LEU A 513 -37.20 -6.33 1.60
C LEU A 513 -38.63 -5.81 1.75
N GLY A 514 -39.12 -5.73 3.00
CA GLY A 514 -40.43 -5.13 3.31
C GLY A 514 -40.38 -3.59 3.36
N ASP A 515 -41.42 -2.98 3.95
CA ASP A 515 -41.46 -1.53 4.22
C ASP A 515 -40.66 -1.20 5.50
N VAL A 516 -39.33 -1.20 5.39
CA VAL A 516 -38.43 -0.94 6.53
C VAL A 516 -38.43 0.51 7.00
N PHE A 517 -38.88 1.44 6.14
CA PHE A 517 -38.94 2.88 6.44
C PHE A 517 -40.30 3.32 6.98
N GLN A 518 -41.40 2.68 6.57
CA GLN A 518 -42.77 2.90 7.05
C GLN A 518 -43.19 4.38 7.11
N LEU A 519 -42.95 5.11 6.02
CA LEU A 519 -43.34 6.51 5.88
C LEU A 519 -44.87 6.61 5.65
N SER A 520 -45.61 7.14 6.63
CA SER A 520 -47.07 7.29 6.53
C SER A 520 -47.49 8.46 5.66
N SER A 521 -48.48 8.26 4.79
CA SER A 521 -49.03 9.27 3.87
C SER A 521 -49.86 10.39 4.50
N SER A 522 -50.02 10.41 5.83
CA SER A 522 -50.91 11.33 6.55
C SER A 522 -50.20 12.48 7.27
N GLU A 523 -48.87 12.48 7.32
CA GLU A 523 -48.11 13.62 7.83
C GLU A 523 -47.62 14.43 6.63
N SER A 524 -48.04 15.70 6.60
CA SER A 524 -47.73 16.78 5.67
C SER A 524 -46.63 16.52 4.62
N SER A 525 -46.92 16.98 3.40
CA SER A 525 -46.10 17.06 2.18
C SER A 525 -44.73 17.79 2.30
N SER A 526 -44.11 17.82 3.47
CA SER A 526 -42.81 18.40 3.78
C SER A 526 -41.78 17.40 4.32
N ALA A 527 -42.17 16.17 4.69
CA ALA A 527 -41.22 15.14 5.14
C ALA A 527 -40.70 14.32 3.94
N THR A 528 -39.90 14.95 3.07
CA THR A 528 -39.16 14.23 2.03
C THR A 528 -38.01 13.46 2.67
N SER A 529 -37.83 12.19 2.30
CA SER A 529 -36.69 11.38 2.76
C SER A 529 -35.35 12.09 2.53
N SER A 530 -34.43 12.03 3.50
CA SER A 530 -33.05 12.52 3.39
C SER A 530 -32.12 11.57 2.64
N LEU A 531 -32.62 10.39 2.26
CA LEU A 531 -31.80 9.31 1.72
C LEU A 531 -31.26 9.65 0.34
N VAL A 532 -29.94 9.66 0.21
CA VAL A 532 -29.23 9.96 -1.04
C VAL A 532 -28.83 8.67 -1.75
N SER A 533 -28.52 7.60 -1.01
CA SER A 533 -28.03 6.36 -1.60
C SER A 533 -28.46 5.10 -0.86
N ILE A 534 -28.80 4.06 -1.62
CA ILE A 534 -29.21 2.75 -1.11
C ILE A 534 -28.35 1.65 -1.74
N GLN A 535 -27.60 0.92 -0.93
CA GLN A 535 -26.81 -0.24 -1.36
C GLN A 535 -27.45 -1.54 -0.86
N LEU A 536 -27.98 -2.33 -1.80
CA LEU A 536 -28.62 -3.64 -1.57
C LEU A 536 -27.99 -4.73 -2.43
N ASP A 537 -26.83 -4.44 -3.03
CA ASP A 537 -26.13 -5.35 -3.93
C ASP A 537 -25.71 -6.65 -3.23
N SER A 538 -25.50 -7.72 -3.99
CA SER A 538 -24.98 -9.00 -3.46
C SER A 538 -25.81 -9.55 -2.29
N ASN A 539 -27.12 -9.64 -2.49
CA ASN A 539 -28.08 -10.24 -1.56
C ASN A 539 -28.82 -11.40 -2.25
N GLY A 540 -29.86 -11.94 -1.60
CA GLY A 540 -30.72 -12.98 -2.14
C GLY A 540 -32.08 -12.47 -2.66
N LEU A 541 -32.26 -11.17 -2.92
CA LEU A 541 -33.57 -10.55 -3.09
C LEU A 541 -34.28 -11.10 -4.33
N ALA A 542 -35.34 -11.87 -4.13
CA ALA A 542 -36.16 -12.41 -5.22
C ALA A 542 -37.32 -11.45 -5.60
N THR A 543 -37.84 -10.72 -4.61
CA THR A 543 -38.92 -9.75 -4.75
C THR A 543 -38.64 -8.52 -3.88
N LEU A 544 -39.01 -7.35 -4.41
CA LEU A 544 -39.12 -6.10 -3.66
C LEU A 544 -40.61 -5.78 -3.52
N HIS A 545 -41.06 -5.44 -2.31
CA HIS A 545 -42.43 -5.00 -2.12
C HIS A 545 -42.63 -3.62 -2.79
N ASN A 546 -43.83 -3.33 -3.31
CA ASN A 546 -44.09 -2.06 -4.01
C ASN A 546 -43.94 -0.83 -3.10
N ASP A 547 -43.98 -1.03 -1.78
CA ASP A 547 -43.81 0.02 -0.79
C ASP A 547 -42.39 0.06 -0.18
N SER A 548 -41.47 -0.85 -0.54
CA SER A 548 -40.11 -0.88 0.04
C SER A 548 -39.31 0.40 -0.21
N LEU A 549 -39.62 1.13 -1.29
CA LEU A 549 -38.96 2.37 -1.70
C LEU A 549 -39.91 3.58 -1.69
N ARG A 550 -41.06 3.46 -1.03
CA ARG A 550 -42.06 4.53 -0.97
C ARG A 550 -41.47 5.79 -0.32
N GLY A 551 -41.74 6.95 -0.91
CA GLY A 551 -41.33 8.25 -0.37
C GLY A 551 -39.84 8.61 -0.50
N GLN A 552 -39.05 7.80 -1.23
CA GLN A 552 -37.59 7.96 -1.36
C GLN A 552 -37.18 8.88 -2.52
N ALA A 553 -37.74 10.09 -2.59
CA ALA A 553 -37.55 11.00 -3.73
C ALA A 553 -36.15 11.60 -3.88
N SER A 554 -35.37 11.63 -2.79
CA SER A 554 -34.03 12.21 -2.76
C SER A 554 -32.91 11.25 -3.21
N VAL A 555 -33.23 9.97 -3.46
CA VAL A 555 -32.23 8.97 -3.81
C VAL A 555 -31.64 9.27 -5.18
N ARG A 556 -30.31 9.33 -5.25
CA ARG A 556 -29.54 9.58 -6.48
C ARG A 556 -28.87 8.33 -7.04
N ILE A 557 -28.48 7.40 -6.17
CA ILE A 557 -27.76 6.19 -6.58
C ILE A 557 -28.33 4.98 -5.87
N MET A 558 -28.57 3.92 -6.65
CA MET A 558 -29.13 2.68 -6.15
C MET A 558 -28.39 1.47 -6.71
N TRP A 559 -27.96 0.58 -5.81
CA TRP A 559 -27.32 -0.68 -6.16
C TRP A 559 -28.23 -1.85 -5.79
N LEU A 560 -28.67 -2.58 -6.80
CA LEU A 560 -29.54 -3.75 -6.73
C LEU A 560 -28.94 -4.92 -7.51
N GLY A 561 -27.66 -4.86 -7.87
CA GLY A 561 -26.97 -5.94 -8.59
C GLY A 561 -26.81 -7.20 -7.75
N HIS A 562 -26.40 -8.29 -8.38
CA HIS A 562 -26.09 -9.57 -7.75
C HIS A 562 -27.20 -10.05 -6.79
N ASN A 563 -28.44 -10.02 -7.26
CA ASN A 563 -29.64 -10.42 -6.53
C ASN A 563 -30.43 -11.47 -7.34
N LYS A 564 -31.67 -11.77 -6.95
CA LYS A 564 -32.53 -12.77 -7.61
C LYS A 564 -33.80 -12.15 -8.21
N LEU A 565 -33.80 -10.84 -8.50
CA LEU A 565 -34.98 -10.13 -8.99
C LEU A 565 -35.43 -10.70 -10.33
N THR A 566 -36.73 -10.93 -10.50
CA THR A 566 -37.28 -11.56 -11.73
C THR A 566 -38.08 -10.60 -12.62
N ARG A 567 -38.60 -9.51 -12.04
CA ARG A 567 -39.42 -8.52 -12.73
C ARG A 567 -39.23 -7.13 -12.11
N LEU A 568 -39.38 -6.08 -12.92
CA LEU A 568 -39.45 -4.70 -12.47
C LEU A 568 -40.84 -4.13 -12.79
N GLN A 569 -41.51 -3.58 -11.78
CA GLN A 569 -42.87 -3.05 -11.89
C GLN A 569 -42.87 -1.53 -11.69
N ALA A 570 -43.73 -0.82 -12.40
CA ALA A 570 -43.82 0.65 -12.31
C ALA A 570 -44.10 1.19 -10.89
N PRO A 571 -44.97 0.56 -10.06
CA PRO A 571 -45.24 1.04 -8.70
C PRO A 571 -44.01 1.08 -7.78
N LEU A 572 -43.00 0.24 -8.02
CA LEU A 572 -41.77 0.19 -7.21
C LEU A 572 -40.95 1.49 -7.32
N PHE A 573 -40.98 2.14 -8.48
CA PHE A 573 -40.14 3.31 -8.79
C PHE A 573 -40.91 4.64 -8.77
N ARG A 574 -42.19 4.63 -8.38
CA ARG A 574 -43.12 5.77 -8.50
C ARG A 574 -42.62 7.09 -7.90
N ASP A 575 -41.82 7.01 -6.84
CA ASP A 575 -41.35 8.19 -6.07
C ASP A 575 -39.86 8.52 -6.35
N LEU A 576 -39.14 7.76 -7.18
CA LEU A 576 -37.67 7.87 -7.37
C LEU A 576 -37.26 8.93 -8.40
N LEU A 577 -37.50 10.21 -8.12
CA LEU A 577 -37.40 11.28 -9.12
C LEU A 577 -35.95 11.71 -9.46
N LEU A 578 -35.01 11.56 -8.52
CA LEU A 578 -33.65 12.10 -8.64
C LEU A 578 -32.56 11.05 -8.90
N VAL A 579 -32.93 9.81 -9.25
CA VAL A 579 -31.96 8.73 -9.49
C VAL A 579 -31.15 9.02 -10.76
N GLU A 580 -29.83 9.12 -10.60
CA GLU A 580 -28.86 9.35 -11.68
C GLU A 580 -28.16 8.06 -12.12
N ARG A 581 -28.01 7.08 -11.22
CA ARG A 581 -27.34 5.79 -11.51
C ARG A 581 -28.09 4.63 -10.88
N LEU A 582 -28.38 3.62 -11.69
CA LEU A 582 -29.08 2.41 -11.28
C LEU A 582 -28.32 1.17 -11.73
N TYR A 583 -27.93 0.34 -10.77
CA TYR A 583 -27.22 -0.92 -10.99
C TYR A 583 -28.14 -2.10 -10.73
N LEU A 584 -28.35 -2.93 -11.76
CA LEU A 584 -29.21 -4.12 -11.73
C LEU A 584 -28.51 -5.35 -12.33
N THR A 585 -27.18 -5.31 -12.46
CA THR A 585 -26.38 -6.41 -13.01
C THR A 585 -26.62 -7.72 -12.27
N ASN A 586 -26.50 -8.85 -12.96
CA ASN A 586 -26.54 -10.19 -12.37
C ASN A 586 -27.78 -10.43 -11.49
N ASN A 587 -28.94 -10.29 -12.12
CA ASN A 587 -30.23 -10.65 -11.56
C ASN A 587 -30.89 -11.72 -12.45
N SER A 588 -32.18 -11.98 -12.27
CA SER A 588 -32.97 -12.89 -13.13
C SER A 588 -34.09 -12.15 -13.86
N ILE A 589 -33.92 -10.86 -14.15
CA ILE A 589 -34.99 -10.00 -14.67
C ILE A 589 -35.33 -10.44 -16.10
N SER A 590 -36.52 -11.01 -16.27
CA SER A 590 -37.04 -11.41 -17.59
C SER A 590 -38.08 -10.45 -18.15
N HIS A 591 -38.63 -9.57 -17.31
CA HIS A 591 -39.68 -8.63 -17.70
C HIS A 591 -39.54 -7.28 -16.98
N ILE A 592 -39.57 -6.20 -17.76
CA ILE A 592 -39.68 -4.82 -17.30
C ILE A 592 -41.05 -4.32 -17.77
N GLU A 593 -41.89 -3.87 -16.84
CA GLU A 593 -43.20 -3.29 -17.16
C GLU A 593 -43.03 -2.02 -18.01
N ASP A 594 -43.96 -1.79 -18.95
CA ASP A 594 -43.92 -0.59 -19.80
C ASP A 594 -43.91 0.67 -18.93
N ALA A 595 -43.04 1.62 -19.28
CA ALA A 595 -42.85 2.87 -18.55
C ALA A 595 -42.42 2.72 -17.07
N ALA A 596 -41.89 1.56 -16.65
CA ALA A 596 -41.41 1.38 -15.26
C ALA A 596 -40.36 2.41 -14.85
N PHE A 597 -39.51 2.87 -15.78
CA PHE A 597 -38.47 3.86 -15.52
C PHE A 597 -38.92 5.32 -15.72
N GLN A 598 -40.16 5.57 -16.12
CA GLN A 598 -40.67 6.92 -16.45
C GLN A 598 -40.44 7.97 -15.35
N PRO A 599 -40.51 7.65 -14.04
CA PRO A 599 -40.22 8.63 -12.98
C PRO A 599 -38.76 9.10 -12.92
N MET A 600 -37.80 8.29 -13.40
CA MET A 600 -36.35 8.53 -13.24
C MET A 600 -35.75 9.36 -14.38
N GLN A 601 -36.26 10.58 -14.60
CA GLN A 601 -35.83 11.44 -15.71
C GLN A 601 -34.38 11.94 -15.60
N ALA A 602 -33.78 11.88 -14.40
CA ALA A 602 -32.39 12.26 -14.15
C ALA A 602 -31.37 11.14 -14.45
N LEU A 603 -31.81 9.96 -14.90
CA LEU A 603 -30.98 8.77 -15.05
C LEU A 603 -29.94 8.94 -16.16
N LYS A 604 -28.66 8.82 -15.81
CA LYS A 604 -27.51 8.93 -16.71
C LYS A 604 -26.83 7.58 -16.98
N PHE A 605 -26.92 6.65 -16.03
CA PHE A 605 -26.27 5.35 -16.09
C PHE A 605 -27.25 4.25 -15.73
N LEU A 606 -27.39 3.26 -16.62
CA LEU A 606 -28.24 2.10 -16.41
C LEU A 606 -27.50 0.81 -16.75
N GLU A 607 -27.32 -0.03 -15.73
CA GLU A 607 -26.65 -1.32 -15.84
C GLU A 607 -27.64 -2.46 -15.66
N LEU A 608 -27.93 -3.19 -16.74
CA LEU A 608 -28.90 -4.28 -16.83
C LEU A 608 -28.25 -5.59 -17.28
N SER A 609 -26.93 -5.71 -17.26
CA SER A 609 -26.22 -6.90 -17.70
C SER A 609 -26.52 -8.16 -16.89
N MET A 610 -26.22 -9.33 -17.46
CA MET A 610 -26.39 -10.63 -16.79
C MET A 610 -27.81 -10.82 -16.24
N ASN A 611 -28.80 -10.54 -17.08
CA ASN A 611 -30.23 -10.71 -16.76
C ASN A 611 -30.87 -11.68 -17.77
N ARG A 612 -32.20 -11.67 -17.92
CA ARG A 612 -32.94 -12.60 -18.79
C ARG A 612 -33.87 -11.87 -19.77
N LEU A 613 -33.53 -10.64 -20.15
CA LEU A 613 -34.33 -9.84 -21.07
C LEU A 613 -34.30 -10.43 -22.48
N ILE A 614 -35.49 -10.67 -23.05
CA ILE A 614 -35.63 -11.27 -24.41
C ILE A 614 -35.86 -10.19 -25.47
N ARG A 615 -36.52 -9.08 -25.11
CA ARG A 615 -36.85 -7.98 -26.04
C ARG A 615 -36.77 -6.62 -25.34
N ILE A 616 -36.49 -5.58 -26.12
CA ILE A 616 -36.61 -4.18 -25.71
C ILE A 616 -37.59 -3.47 -26.66
N SER A 617 -38.63 -2.85 -26.10
CA SER A 617 -39.69 -2.15 -26.85
C SER A 617 -39.47 -0.64 -26.86
N THR A 618 -40.27 0.09 -27.64
CA THR A 618 -40.28 1.56 -27.64
C THR A 618 -40.73 2.19 -26.31
N ARG A 619 -41.33 1.41 -25.41
CA ARG A 619 -41.82 1.87 -24.10
C ARG A 619 -40.93 1.48 -22.93
N THR A 620 -39.90 0.65 -23.14
CA THR A 620 -39.02 0.17 -22.06
C THR A 620 -38.19 1.33 -21.45
N PHE A 621 -37.65 2.22 -22.29
CA PHE A 621 -36.77 3.32 -21.86
C PHE A 621 -37.39 4.70 -22.07
N SER A 622 -38.72 4.80 -22.06
CA SER A 622 -39.41 6.09 -22.24
C SER A 622 -38.99 7.12 -21.18
N GLU A 623 -38.89 8.38 -21.59
CA GLU A 623 -38.49 9.53 -20.76
C GLU A 623 -37.02 9.55 -20.24
N LEU A 624 -36.17 8.61 -20.62
CA LEU A 624 -34.74 8.58 -20.23
C LEU A 624 -33.86 9.47 -21.12
N HIS A 625 -34.18 10.76 -21.21
CA HIS A 625 -33.51 11.70 -22.14
C HIS A 625 -32.04 11.99 -21.79
N GLU A 626 -31.66 11.84 -20.52
CA GLU A 626 -30.32 12.11 -19.99
C GLU A 626 -29.39 10.88 -19.97
N LEU A 627 -29.85 9.72 -20.44
CA LEU A 627 -29.06 8.47 -20.36
C LEU A 627 -27.82 8.53 -21.25
N GLU A 628 -26.64 8.37 -20.65
CA GLU A 628 -25.33 8.41 -21.31
C GLU A 628 -24.75 7.00 -21.55
N GLU A 629 -25.00 6.07 -20.64
CA GLU A 629 -24.45 4.71 -20.68
C GLU A 629 -25.52 3.66 -20.41
N LEU A 630 -25.61 2.68 -21.30
CA LEU A 630 -26.54 1.57 -21.23
C LEU A 630 -25.83 0.24 -21.46
N TYR A 631 -25.88 -0.62 -20.45
CA TYR A 631 -25.27 -1.95 -20.46
C TYR A 631 -26.36 -3.02 -20.43
N LEU A 632 -26.39 -3.86 -21.47
CA LEU A 632 -27.40 -4.89 -21.72
C LEU A 632 -26.76 -6.24 -22.06
N GLN A 633 -25.46 -6.41 -21.81
CA GLN A 633 -24.75 -7.63 -22.11
C GLN A 633 -25.29 -8.83 -21.32
N ASP A 634 -25.18 -10.04 -21.86
CA ASP A 634 -25.56 -11.28 -21.18
C ASP A 634 -27.06 -11.35 -20.77
N ASN A 635 -27.97 -10.90 -21.64
CA ASN A 635 -29.43 -10.94 -21.38
C ASN A 635 -30.19 -12.03 -22.16
N GLY A 636 -29.63 -12.48 -23.29
CA GLY A 636 -30.32 -13.35 -24.23
C GLY A 636 -31.32 -12.61 -25.15
N LEU A 637 -31.12 -11.30 -25.37
CA LEU A 637 -31.95 -10.47 -26.23
C LEU A 637 -32.01 -11.03 -27.65
N ARG A 638 -33.23 -11.23 -28.16
CA ARG A 638 -33.50 -11.68 -29.54
C ARG A 638 -33.95 -10.55 -30.45
N HIS A 639 -34.59 -9.54 -29.87
CA HIS A 639 -35.21 -8.44 -30.61
C HIS A 639 -34.98 -7.10 -29.91
N LEU A 640 -34.49 -6.13 -30.67
CA LEU A 640 -34.50 -4.71 -30.33
C LEU A 640 -35.44 -4.04 -31.33
N ASP A 641 -36.59 -3.54 -30.86
CA ASP A 641 -37.61 -2.97 -31.75
C ASP A 641 -37.05 -1.71 -32.43
N PRO A 642 -37.36 -1.44 -33.72
CA PRO A 642 -37.01 -0.18 -34.36
C PRO A 642 -37.50 1.00 -33.52
N TYR A 643 -36.71 2.07 -33.49
CA TYR A 643 -36.96 3.29 -32.71
C TYR A 643 -36.92 3.15 -31.17
N SER A 644 -36.65 1.97 -30.61
CA SER A 644 -36.62 1.76 -29.15
C SER A 644 -35.59 2.60 -28.38
N LEU A 645 -34.50 3.01 -29.04
CA LEU A 645 -33.44 3.84 -28.47
C LEU A 645 -33.54 5.34 -28.85
N THR A 646 -34.57 5.73 -29.62
CA THR A 646 -34.71 7.08 -30.21
C THR A 646 -34.67 8.22 -29.19
N VAL A 647 -35.20 7.96 -27.99
CA VAL A 647 -35.31 8.92 -26.89
C VAL A 647 -33.97 9.19 -26.18
N LEU A 648 -32.97 8.32 -26.36
CA LEU A 648 -31.69 8.37 -25.64
C LEU A 648 -30.71 9.36 -26.29
N LYS A 649 -31.02 10.65 -26.21
CA LYS A 649 -30.28 11.73 -26.92
C LYS A 649 -28.88 12.02 -26.39
N ARG A 650 -28.49 11.43 -25.26
CA ARG A 650 -27.15 11.56 -24.66
C ARG A 650 -26.32 10.28 -24.70
N LEU A 651 -26.83 9.20 -25.29
CA LEU A 651 -26.20 7.86 -25.24
C LEU A 651 -24.85 7.80 -25.97
N ARG A 652 -23.77 7.56 -25.22
CA ARG A 652 -22.39 7.45 -25.70
C ARG A 652 -21.90 6.01 -25.75
N VAL A 653 -22.31 5.18 -24.79
CA VAL A 653 -21.89 3.79 -24.67
C VAL A 653 -23.12 2.90 -24.70
N LEU A 654 -23.10 1.92 -25.61
CA LEU A 654 -24.11 0.89 -25.70
C LEU A 654 -23.43 -0.47 -25.76
N ASP A 655 -23.58 -1.25 -24.69
CA ASP A 655 -23.09 -2.63 -24.64
C ASP A 655 -24.23 -3.62 -24.80
N LEU A 656 -24.17 -4.41 -25.87
CA LEU A 656 -25.12 -5.45 -26.22
C LEU A 656 -24.45 -6.82 -26.31
N ALA A 657 -23.23 -7.00 -25.81
CA ALA A 657 -22.48 -8.24 -25.95
C ALA A 657 -23.22 -9.48 -25.40
N ASN A 658 -22.87 -10.67 -25.89
CA ASN A 658 -23.41 -11.94 -25.42
C ASN A 658 -24.95 -12.02 -25.47
N ASN A 659 -25.55 -11.50 -26.54
CA ASN A 659 -27.00 -11.61 -26.81
C ASN A 659 -27.28 -12.50 -28.03
N ASN A 660 -28.53 -12.55 -28.53
CA ASN A 660 -28.94 -13.43 -29.63
C ASN A 660 -29.74 -12.68 -30.71
N LEU A 661 -29.22 -11.55 -31.18
CA LEU A 661 -29.93 -10.64 -32.08
C LEU A 661 -30.11 -11.23 -33.50
N THR A 662 -29.22 -12.11 -33.95
CA THR A 662 -29.20 -12.79 -35.28
C THR A 662 -29.18 -11.91 -36.54
N ILE A 663 -29.93 -10.80 -36.60
CA ILE A 663 -30.00 -9.85 -37.71
C ILE A 663 -29.97 -8.44 -37.15
N LEU A 664 -29.06 -7.60 -37.64
CA LEU A 664 -29.10 -6.16 -37.38
C LEU A 664 -29.93 -5.50 -38.49
N ARG A 665 -31.09 -4.94 -38.10
CA ARG A 665 -32.10 -4.39 -39.02
C ARG A 665 -31.90 -2.91 -39.29
N GLU A 666 -32.43 -2.44 -40.42
CA GLU A 666 -32.50 -1.01 -40.74
C GLU A 666 -33.24 -0.24 -39.62
N ASN A 667 -32.72 0.94 -39.27
CA ASN A 667 -33.23 1.82 -38.20
C ASN A 667 -33.19 1.24 -36.77
N MET A 668 -32.48 0.12 -36.54
CA MET A 668 -32.21 -0.37 -35.18
C MET A 668 -31.43 0.66 -34.35
N PHE A 669 -30.42 1.28 -34.96
CA PHE A 669 -29.71 2.44 -34.42
C PHE A 669 -30.15 3.67 -35.22
N GLN A 670 -31.12 4.42 -34.70
CA GLN A 670 -31.72 5.56 -35.39
C GLN A 670 -30.66 6.63 -35.76
N GLN A 671 -30.89 7.35 -36.87
CA GLN A 671 -30.09 8.51 -37.24
C GLN A 671 -30.05 9.53 -36.09
N GLN A 672 -28.86 10.06 -35.79
CA GLN A 672 -28.56 11.06 -34.74
C GLN A 672 -28.29 10.54 -33.31
N LEU A 673 -28.16 9.23 -33.10
CA LEU A 673 -27.66 8.73 -31.81
C LEU A 673 -26.16 9.07 -31.64
N PRO A 674 -25.74 9.69 -30.52
CA PRO A 674 -24.37 10.13 -30.32
C PRO A 674 -23.42 9.03 -29.80
N ILE A 675 -23.68 7.77 -30.18
CA ILE A 675 -22.92 6.60 -29.71
C ILE A 675 -21.48 6.69 -30.19
N LYS A 676 -20.53 6.54 -29.26
CA LYS A 676 -19.08 6.47 -29.52
C LYS A 676 -18.57 5.05 -29.48
N ILE A 677 -19.10 4.23 -28.57
CA ILE A 677 -18.71 2.85 -28.34
C ILE A 677 -19.94 1.95 -28.47
N LEU A 678 -19.86 0.99 -29.39
CA LEU A 678 -20.89 -0.01 -29.59
C LEU A 678 -20.27 -1.41 -29.51
N ASN A 679 -20.70 -2.17 -28.52
CA ASN A 679 -20.27 -3.55 -28.32
C ASN A 679 -21.37 -4.52 -28.72
N LEU A 680 -21.11 -5.33 -29.75
CA LEU A 680 -21.99 -6.36 -30.32
C LEU A 680 -21.28 -7.73 -30.36
N ARG A 681 -20.28 -7.91 -29.50
CA ARG A 681 -19.54 -9.16 -29.36
C ARG A 681 -20.48 -10.33 -29.04
N ASN A 682 -20.31 -11.46 -29.70
CA ASN A 682 -21.01 -12.71 -29.39
C ASN A 682 -22.56 -12.58 -29.41
N CYS A 683 -23.09 -11.92 -30.43
CA CYS A 683 -24.54 -11.68 -30.59
C CYS A 683 -25.24 -12.65 -31.57
N SER A 684 -24.52 -13.68 -32.04
CA SER A 684 -24.96 -14.62 -33.08
C SER A 684 -25.40 -13.96 -34.41
N ILE A 685 -24.88 -12.77 -34.72
CA ILE A 685 -25.31 -11.98 -35.89
C ILE A 685 -24.87 -12.65 -37.19
N LYS A 686 -25.81 -12.90 -38.10
CA LYS A 686 -25.60 -13.47 -39.44
C LYS A 686 -25.66 -12.44 -40.54
N THR A 687 -26.55 -11.45 -40.41
CA THR A 687 -26.86 -10.48 -41.47
C THR A 687 -26.92 -9.07 -40.91
N VAL A 688 -26.32 -8.14 -41.63
CA VAL A 688 -26.39 -6.70 -41.40
C VAL A 688 -27.14 -6.09 -42.58
N GLU A 689 -28.30 -5.51 -42.33
CA GLU A 689 -29.07 -4.83 -43.37
C GLU A 689 -28.39 -3.49 -43.77
N LYS A 690 -28.65 -3.03 -45.00
CA LYS A 690 -28.12 -1.73 -45.46
C LYS A 690 -28.65 -0.61 -44.55
N ASN A 691 -27.83 0.42 -44.37
CA ASN A 691 -28.14 1.59 -43.54
C ASN A 691 -28.31 1.32 -42.03
N THR A 692 -28.01 0.13 -41.50
CA THR A 692 -28.17 -0.17 -40.06
C THR A 692 -27.40 0.81 -39.15
N PHE A 693 -26.18 1.20 -39.53
CA PHE A 693 -25.34 2.15 -38.79
C PHE A 693 -25.43 3.60 -39.33
N ARG A 694 -26.41 3.88 -40.20
CA ARG A 694 -26.53 5.20 -40.84
C ARG A 694 -26.82 6.26 -39.79
N GLY A 695 -25.99 7.31 -39.77
CA GLY A 695 -26.16 8.44 -38.85
C GLY A 695 -25.42 8.31 -37.51
N LEU A 696 -24.65 7.24 -37.29
CA LEU A 696 -23.75 7.09 -36.14
C LEU A 696 -22.41 7.79 -36.39
N TYR A 697 -22.45 9.10 -36.62
CA TYR A 697 -21.28 9.88 -37.02
C TYR A 697 -20.18 9.94 -35.93
N ASN A 698 -20.54 9.69 -34.68
CA ASN A 698 -19.61 9.72 -33.54
C ASN A 698 -18.98 8.36 -33.21
N LEU A 699 -19.36 7.28 -33.92
CA LEU A 699 -18.92 5.93 -33.59
C LEU A 699 -17.42 5.78 -33.88
N GLN A 700 -16.65 5.51 -32.84
CA GLN A 700 -15.19 5.35 -32.91
C GLN A 700 -14.79 3.89 -32.71
N ASN A 701 -15.51 3.15 -31.86
CA ASN A 701 -15.17 1.78 -31.50
C ASN A 701 -16.36 0.86 -31.76
N LEU A 702 -16.14 -0.16 -32.58
CA LEU A 702 -17.12 -1.18 -32.89
C LEU A 702 -16.52 -2.56 -32.63
N ASP A 703 -17.14 -3.30 -31.72
CA ASP A 703 -16.83 -4.71 -31.48
C ASP A 703 -17.95 -5.58 -32.05
N ILE A 704 -17.62 -6.40 -33.05
CA ILE A 704 -18.50 -7.40 -33.68
C ILE A 704 -17.85 -8.80 -33.62
N GLU A 705 -16.92 -9.01 -32.68
CA GLU A 705 -16.22 -10.28 -32.48
C GLU A 705 -17.20 -11.43 -32.17
N SER A 706 -16.83 -12.66 -32.54
CA SER A 706 -17.57 -13.90 -32.21
C SER A 706 -19.02 -13.93 -32.73
N ASN A 707 -19.23 -13.43 -33.95
CA ASN A 707 -20.52 -13.51 -34.62
C ASN A 707 -20.47 -14.52 -35.78
N GLN A 708 -21.52 -14.56 -36.60
CA GLN A 708 -21.64 -15.44 -37.78
C GLN A 708 -21.63 -14.61 -39.07
N LEU A 709 -20.91 -13.49 -39.07
CA LEU A 709 -20.85 -12.56 -40.19
C LEU A 709 -20.01 -13.13 -41.33
N THR A 710 -20.39 -12.75 -42.55
CA THR A 710 -19.65 -13.05 -43.78
C THR A 710 -18.99 -11.79 -44.36
N ALA A 711 -18.07 -11.95 -45.31
CA ALA A 711 -17.33 -10.82 -45.90
C ALA A 711 -18.24 -9.72 -46.49
N ASN A 712 -19.43 -10.09 -46.98
CA ASN A 712 -20.43 -9.14 -47.48
C ASN A 712 -20.92 -8.18 -46.39
N ALA A 713 -20.95 -8.59 -45.12
CA ALA A 713 -21.36 -7.71 -44.02
C ALA A 713 -20.38 -6.54 -43.84
N LEU A 714 -19.06 -6.78 -43.94
CA LEU A 714 -18.06 -5.72 -43.83
C LEU A 714 -18.21 -4.67 -44.94
N ALA A 715 -18.53 -5.10 -46.16
CA ALA A 715 -18.80 -4.20 -47.29
C ALA A 715 -20.05 -3.29 -47.07
N THR A 716 -20.95 -3.66 -46.16
CA THR A 716 -22.12 -2.83 -45.81
C THR A 716 -21.83 -1.80 -44.70
N LEU A 717 -20.68 -1.91 -44.03
CA LEU A 717 -20.28 -0.96 -42.99
C LEU A 717 -19.73 0.32 -43.63
N VAL A 718 -20.51 1.40 -43.57
CA VAL A 718 -20.09 2.73 -44.02
C VAL A 718 -20.02 3.64 -42.80
N ILE A 719 -18.85 3.67 -42.16
CA ILE A 719 -18.60 4.37 -40.88
C ILE A 719 -17.23 5.07 -40.96
N PRO A 720 -17.14 6.26 -41.59
CA PRO A 720 -15.86 6.93 -41.83
C PRO A 720 -15.12 7.37 -40.56
N SER A 721 -15.85 7.56 -39.45
CA SER A 721 -15.30 7.98 -38.15
C SER A 721 -14.73 6.83 -37.30
N LEU A 722 -14.91 5.57 -37.74
CA LEU A 722 -14.49 4.40 -36.99
C LEU A 722 -12.96 4.33 -36.89
N GLN A 723 -12.43 4.21 -35.68
CA GLN A 723 -11.00 4.11 -35.38
C GLN A 723 -10.59 2.67 -35.08
N THR A 724 -11.41 1.93 -34.34
CA THR A 724 -11.12 0.55 -33.95
C THR A 724 -12.25 -0.37 -34.37
N LEU A 725 -11.89 -1.45 -35.09
CA LEU A 725 -12.78 -2.54 -35.44
C LEU A 725 -12.23 -3.86 -34.91
N SER A 726 -12.96 -4.47 -33.98
CA SER A 726 -12.76 -5.87 -33.60
C SER A 726 -13.80 -6.73 -34.29
N ALA A 727 -13.37 -7.67 -35.14
CA ALA A 727 -14.26 -8.55 -35.87
C ALA A 727 -13.77 -10.00 -35.91
N SER A 728 -12.90 -10.36 -34.97
CA SER A 728 -12.38 -11.72 -34.77
C SER A 728 -13.48 -12.77 -34.62
N ASN A 729 -13.15 -14.06 -34.81
CA ASN A 729 -14.08 -15.18 -34.62
C ASN A 729 -15.37 -15.08 -35.47
N ASN A 730 -15.26 -14.67 -36.74
CA ASN A 730 -16.34 -14.64 -37.74
C ASN A 730 -15.95 -15.49 -38.97
N ASN A 731 -16.76 -15.54 -40.04
CA ASN A 731 -16.38 -16.22 -41.29
C ASN A 731 -16.12 -15.20 -42.41
N PHE A 732 -14.91 -14.65 -42.45
CA PHE A 732 -14.49 -13.72 -43.48
C PHE A 732 -13.57 -14.35 -44.54
N SER A 733 -13.73 -15.66 -44.79
CA SER A 733 -12.95 -16.42 -45.78
C SER A 733 -12.96 -15.82 -47.21
N GLN A 734 -14.00 -15.07 -47.57
CA GLN A 734 -14.19 -14.45 -48.90
C GLN A 734 -14.00 -12.92 -48.92
N LEU A 735 -13.10 -12.38 -48.10
CA LEU A 735 -12.73 -10.96 -48.13
C LEU A 735 -12.18 -10.52 -49.51
N ASN A 736 -12.69 -9.40 -50.03
CA ASN A 736 -12.32 -8.86 -51.35
C ASN A 736 -11.90 -7.39 -51.25
N LYS A 737 -11.29 -6.84 -52.31
CA LYS A 737 -10.73 -5.47 -52.34
C LYS A 737 -11.69 -4.31 -51.98
N GLN A 738 -13.01 -4.53 -51.96
CA GLN A 738 -14.00 -3.50 -51.63
C GLN A 738 -14.52 -3.60 -50.19
N SER A 739 -14.18 -4.67 -49.48
CA SER A 739 -14.82 -5.04 -48.20
C SER A 739 -14.56 -4.04 -47.05
N LEU A 740 -13.49 -3.23 -47.12
CA LEU A 740 -13.12 -2.26 -46.09
C LEU A 740 -13.21 -0.78 -46.55
N ASN A 741 -13.73 -0.53 -47.77
CA ASN A 741 -13.74 0.81 -48.38
C ASN A 741 -14.52 1.85 -47.56
N GLY A 742 -15.53 1.42 -46.81
CA GLY A 742 -16.37 2.30 -45.98
C GLY A 742 -15.77 2.72 -44.63
N LEU A 743 -14.56 2.24 -44.30
CA LEU A 743 -13.90 2.39 -42.99
C LEU A 743 -12.61 3.23 -43.09
N THR A 744 -12.69 4.41 -43.70
CA THR A 744 -11.51 5.23 -44.05
C THR A 744 -10.72 5.78 -42.86
N GLY A 745 -11.36 5.94 -41.69
CA GLY A 745 -10.72 6.43 -40.46
C GLY A 745 -9.97 5.38 -39.63
N LEU A 746 -9.98 4.11 -40.06
CA LEU A 746 -9.56 2.97 -39.26
C LEU A 746 -8.06 3.02 -38.90
N GLN A 747 -7.76 2.85 -37.61
CA GLN A 747 -6.42 2.84 -37.03
C GLN A 747 -6.01 1.46 -36.49
N GLU A 748 -6.97 0.68 -36.00
CA GLU A 748 -6.76 -0.66 -35.48
C GLU A 748 -7.79 -1.63 -36.06
N LEU A 749 -7.29 -2.71 -36.66
CA LEU A 749 -8.10 -3.78 -37.24
C LEU A 749 -7.70 -5.13 -36.66
N ILE A 750 -8.66 -5.78 -36.00
CA ILE A 750 -8.49 -7.10 -35.39
C ILE A 750 -9.37 -8.11 -36.11
N LEU A 751 -8.73 -9.02 -36.85
CA LEU A 751 -9.34 -10.07 -37.66
C LEU A 751 -8.73 -11.43 -37.31
N ASP A 752 -8.73 -11.75 -36.01
CA ASP A 752 -8.18 -13.01 -35.53
C ASP A 752 -9.20 -14.14 -35.71
N ASN A 753 -8.76 -15.32 -36.16
CA ASN A 753 -9.62 -16.50 -36.34
C ASN A 753 -10.86 -16.23 -37.21
N VAL A 754 -10.66 -15.63 -38.39
CA VAL A 754 -11.75 -15.33 -39.35
C VAL A 754 -11.72 -16.23 -40.59
N GLN A 755 -10.96 -17.33 -40.54
CA GLN A 755 -10.81 -18.34 -41.59
C GLN A 755 -10.19 -17.82 -42.90
N LEU A 756 -9.35 -16.78 -42.83
CA LEU A 756 -8.67 -16.24 -44.01
C LEU A 756 -7.61 -17.20 -44.56
N ALA A 757 -7.74 -17.59 -45.81
CA ALA A 757 -6.72 -18.37 -46.53
C ALA A 757 -5.79 -17.50 -47.41
N GLN A 758 -6.29 -16.36 -47.89
CA GLN A 758 -5.58 -15.40 -48.74
C GLN A 758 -6.14 -13.99 -48.56
N LEU A 759 -5.38 -12.97 -48.94
CA LEU A 759 -5.80 -11.57 -48.97
C LEU A 759 -5.64 -11.00 -50.39
N SER A 760 -6.47 -10.02 -50.77
CA SER A 760 -6.28 -9.25 -52.01
C SER A 760 -5.19 -8.21 -51.82
N ASP A 761 -4.39 -7.99 -52.85
CA ASP A 761 -3.38 -6.93 -52.98
C ASP A 761 -3.89 -5.52 -52.62
N ALA A 762 -5.10 -5.13 -53.03
CA ALA A 762 -5.65 -3.79 -52.84
C ALA A 762 -6.61 -3.63 -51.63
N ILE A 763 -6.66 -4.60 -50.71
CA ILE A 763 -7.64 -4.63 -49.60
C ILE A 763 -7.56 -3.41 -48.67
N PHE A 764 -6.36 -2.86 -48.44
CA PHE A 764 -6.13 -1.73 -47.52
C PHE A 764 -5.98 -0.38 -48.23
N SER A 765 -6.29 -0.29 -49.53
CA SER A 765 -6.08 0.91 -50.35
C SER A 765 -6.75 2.19 -49.80
N HIS A 766 -7.82 2.04 -49.02
CA HIS A 766 -8.59 3.14 -48.43
C HIS A 766 -8.37 3.32 -46.90
N ASN A 767 -7.59 2.45 -46.24
CA ASN A 767 -7.40 2.44 -44.78
C ASN A 767 -5.98 2.91 -44.39
N LYS A 768 -5.57 4.08 -44.88
CA LYS A 768 -4.19 4.60 -44.79
C LYS A 768 -3.70 4.94 -43.37
N ASN A 769 -4.62 5.00 -42.41
CA ASN A 769 -4.35 5.34 -41.02
C ASN A 769 -4.08 4.10 -40.13
N LEU A 770 -4.05 2.90 -40.71
CA LEU A 770 -3.83 1.67 -39.96
C LEU A 770 -2.47 1.64 -39.28
N THR A 771 -2.48 1.61 -37.96
CA THR A 771 -1.31 1.50 -37.09
C THR A 771 -1.10 0.09 -36.57
N LYS A 772 -2.20 -0.66 -36.37
CA LYS A 772 -2.19 -2.03 -35.85
C LYS A 772 -3.04 -2.96 -36.70
N LEU A 773 -2.48 -4.10 -37.05
CA LEU A 773 -3.15 -5.14 -37.83
C LEU A 773 -2.93 -6.52 -37.20
N HIS A 774 -4.01 -7.12 -36.71
CA HIS A 774 -3.99 -8.48 -36.15
C HIS A 774 -4.74 -9.43 -37.08
N LEU A 775 -4.05 -10.50 -37.49
CA LEU A 775 -4.54 -11.55 -38.37
C LEU A 775 -4.18 -12.94 -37.80
N ASN A 776 -4.17 -13.06 -36.48
CA ASN A 776 -3.79 -14.28 -35.79
C ASN A 776 -4.81 -15.41 -36.05
N ARG A 777 -4.39 -16.67 -35.89
CA ARG A 777 -5.28 -17.85 -35.93
C ARG A 777 -6.04 -18.00 -37.26
N ASN A 778 -5.46 -17.56 -38.37
CA ASN A 778 -6.04 -17.72 -39.71
C ASN A 778 -5.41 -18.93 -40.44
N HIS A 779 -5.62 -19.03 -41.76
CA HIS A 779 -5.09 -20.08 -42.61
C HIS A 779 -4.14 -19.54 -43.68
N LEU A 780 -3.53 -18.37 -43.42
CA LEU A 780 -2.64 -17.70 -44.36
C LEU A 780 -1.36 -18.50 -44.55
N ARG A 781 -0.97 -18.70 -45.82
CA ARG A 781 0.29 -19.33 -46.22
C ARG A 781 1.31 -18.33 -46.77
N ASN A 782 0.82 -17.25 -47.38
CA ASN A 782 1.58 -16.15 -47.94
C ASN A 782 0.77 -14.85 -47.86
N LEU A 783 1.41 -13.73 -48.17
CA LEU A 783 0.77 -12.43 -48.35
C LEU A 783 1.12 -11.92 -49.76
N PRO A 784 0.19 -11.22 -50.46
CA PRO A 784 0.51 -10.58 -51.73
C PRO A 784 1.70 -9.62 -51.58
N PRO A 785 2.56 -9.50 -52.61
CA PRO A 785 3.54 -8.41 -52.68
C PRO A 785 2.83 -7.06 -52.53
N ASP A 786 3.47 -6.11 -51.84
CA ASP A 786 3.03 -4.71 -51.77
C ASP A 786 1.68 -4.43 -51.07
N ILE A 787 1.05 -5.43 -50.43
CA ILE A 787 -0.22 -5.28 -49.70
C ILE A 787 -0.19 -4.17 -48.64
N PHE A 788 1.00 -3.82 -48.12
CA PHE A 788 1.22 -2.77 -47.12
C PHE A 788 1.89 -1.51 -47.68
N GLU A 789 2.06 -1.37 -48.99
CA GLU A 789 2.77 -0.24 -49.63
C GLU A 789 2.22 1.13 -49.20
N ASN A 790 0.90 1.23 -49.04
CA ASN A 790 0.21 2.47 -48.66
C ASN A 790 0.03 2.65 -47.13
N LEU A 791 0.56 1.75 -46.30
CA LEU A 791 0.38 1.76 -44.84
C LEU A 791 1.63 2.25 -44.11
N SER A 792 2.05 3.49 -44.39
CA SER A 792 3.25 4.09 -43.76
C SER A 792 3.12 4.29 -42.24
N THR A 793 1.91 4.22 -41.70
CA THR A 793 1.60 4.38 -40.27
C THR A 793 1.65 3.05 -39.49
N LEU A 794 1.81 1.91 -40.16
CA LEU A 794 1.76 0.59 -39.55
C LEU A 794 2.97 0.36 -38.62
N ARG A 795 2.67 0.06 -37.35
CA ARG A 795 3.65 -0.20 -36.29
C ARG A 795 3.59 -1.62 -35.74
N GLU A 796 2.44 -2.27 -35.81
CA GLU A 796 2.25 -3.60 -35.24
C GLU A 796 1.56 -4.54 -36.23
N LEU A 797 2.21 -5.67 -36.50
CA LEU A 797 1.71 -6.72 -37.38
C LEU A 797 1.80 -8.07 -36.66
N ARG A 798 0.63 -8.65 -36.38
CA ARG A 798 0.53 -9.97 -35.74
C ARG A 798 -0.07 -11.00 -36.70
N LEU A 799 0.68 -12.07 -36.93
CA LEU A 799 0.40 -13.15 -37.88
C LEU A 799 0.50 -14.53 -37.20
N ASN A 800 0.30 -14.57 -35.88
CA ASN A 800 0.51 -15.78 -35.08
C ASN A 800 -0.50 -16.87 -35.43
N ASN A 801 -0.17 -18.14 -35.21
CA ASN A 801 -1.07 -19.26 -35.42
C ASN A 801 -1.62 -19.34 -36.86
N ASN A 802 -0.78 -19.14 -37.86
CA ASN A 802 -1.14 -19.27 -39.28
C ASN A 802 -0.46 -20.53 -39.89
N ARG A 803 -0.32 -20.57 -41.22
CA ARG A 803 0.31 -21.68 -41.95
C ARG A 803 1.50 -21.19 -42.78
N PHE A 804 2.21 -20.16 -42.31
CA PHE A 804 3.41 -19.67 -42.99
C PHE A 804 4.54 -20.70 -42.88
N GLU A 805 5.08 -21.12 -44.02
CA GLU A 805 6.28 -21.96 -44.12
C GLU A 805 7.57 -21.12 -44.22
N ASN A 806 7.43 -19.85 -44.63
CA ASN A 806 8.50 -18.87 -44.74
C ASN A 806 7.96 -17.49 -44.32
N ILE A 807 8.85 -16.59 -43.89
CA ILE A 807 8.49 -15.20 -43.61
C ILE A 807 8.06 -14.51 -44.93
N PRO A 808 6.94 -13.74 -44.94
CA PRO A 808 6.46 -13.06 -46.15
C PRO A 808 7.27 -11.80 -46.48
N TYR A 809 8.56 -11.96 -46.82
CA TYR A 809 9.51 -10.86 -47.05
C TYR A 809 9.01 -9.80 -48.03
N ALA A 810 8.42 -10.21 -49.16
CA ALA A 810 7.94 -9.30 -50.20
C ALA A 810 6.79 -8.38 -49.73
N ALA A 811 6.01 -8.79 -48.72
CA ALA A 811 4.92 -7.97 -48.19
C ALA A 811 5.43 -6.94 -47.16
N ILE A 812 6.36 -7.33 -46.29
CA ILE A 812 6.84 -6.50 -45.18
C ILE A 812 7.99 -5.55 -45.55
N VAL A 813 8.58 -5.69 -46.75
CA VAL A 813 9.73 -4.85 -47.17
C VAL A 813 9.42 -3.34 -47.16
N HIS A 814 8.14 -2.97 -47.33
CA HIS A 814 7.66 -1.59 -47.38
C HIS A 814 7.19 -1.05 -46.00
N THR A 815 7.12 -1.86 -44.94
CA THR A 815 6.63 -1.45 -43.61
C THR A 815 7.75 -0.87 -42.73
N MET A 816 8.31 0.28 -43.12
CA MET A 816 9.52 0.83 -42.49
C MET A 816 9.37 1.22 -41.00
N ASN A 817 8.15 1.56 -40.58
CA ASN A 817 7.84 1.99 -39.21
C ASN A 817 7.41 0.84 -38.29
N LEU A 818 7.51 -0.41 -38.75
CA LEU A 818 7.09 -1.57 -37.97
C LEU A 818 7.96 -1.71 -36.71
N GLU A 819 7.32 -1.71 -35.55
CA GLU A 819 7.94 -1.86 -34.23
C GLU A 819 7.78 -3.29 -33.68
N ILE A 820 6.65 -3.96 -33.98
CA ILE A 820 6.34 -5.31 -33.50
C ILE A 820 5.98 -6.21 -34.67
N LEU A 821 6.69 -7.34 -34.79
CA LEU A 821 6.38 -8.41 -35.73
C LEU A 821 6.26 -9.74 -34.99
N SER A 822 5.09 -10.37 -35.10
CA SER A 822 4.80 -11.63 -34.42
C SER A 822 4.33 -12.66 -35.44
N LEU A 823 5.06 -13.76 -35.54
CA LEU A 823 4.87 -14.88 -36.48
C LEU A 823 4.91 -16.23 -35.72
N SER A 824 4.60 -16.22 -34.42
CA SER A 824 4.65 -17.42 -33.60
C SER A 824 3.61 -18.45 -33.97
N ASN A 825 3.88 -19.70 -33.63
CA ASN A 825 3.01 -20.84 -33.91
C ASN A 825 2.68 -20.98 -35.41
N ASN A 826 3.70 -20.97 -36.26
CA ASN A 826 3.61 -21.22 -37.70
C ASN A 826 4.42 -22.50 -38.05
N SER A 827 4.76 -22.71 -39.32
CA SER A 827 5.58 -23.84 -39.77
C SER A 827 6.87 -23.38 -40.44
N ILE A 828 7.44 -22.27 -39.96
CA ILE A 828 8.67 -21.68 -40.50
C ILE A 828 9.85 -22.60 -40.19
N MET A 829 10.61 -22.96 -41.22
CA MET A 829 11.77 -23.87 -41.11
C MET A 829 13.12 -23.14 -41.17
N THR A 830 13.20 -22.09 -42.00
CA THR A 830 14.41 -21.30 -42.19
C THR A 830 14.07 -19.81 -42.16
N VAL A 831 15.02 -19.01 -41.68
CA VAL A 831 14.84 -17.55 -41.54
C VAL A 831 16.10 -16.85 -42.06
N ASP A 832 15.93 -16.03 -43.10
CA ASP A 832 16.97 -15.13 -43.65
C ASP A 832 16.66 -13.67 -43.28
N ILE A 833 17.29 -13.15 -42.23
CA ILE A 833 17.02 -11.80 -41.73
C ILE A 833 17.61 -10.70 -42.62
N ALA A 834 18.56 -11.01 -43.53
CA ALA A 834 19.10 -10.03 -44.47
C ALA A 834 17.99 -9.37 -45.31
N ARG A 835 16.91 -10.12 -45.58
CA ARG A 835 15.71 -9.68 -46.31
C ARG A 835 14.79 -8.74 -45.51
N MET A 836 15.11 -8.47 -44.23
CA MET A 836 14.37 -7.58 -43.34
C MET A 836 15.15 -6.30 -43.00
N ASN A 837 16.20 -5.97 -43.76
CA ASN A 837 17.11 -4.84 -43.48
C ASN A 837 16.43 -3.45 -43.42
N ASN A 838 15.24 -3.30 -44.00
CA ASN A 838 14.47 -2.05 -44.00
C ASN A 838 13.66 -1.83 -42.71
N LEU A 839 13.49 -2.85 -41.87
CA LEU A 839 12.71 -2.80 -40.61
C LEU A 839 13.52 -2.22 -39.45
N LYS A 840 14.10 -1.03 -39.65
CA LYS A 840 15.04 -0.40 -38.69
C LYS A 840 14.39 0.00 -37.36
N HIS A 841 13.06 0.11 -37.34
CA HIS A 841 12.28 0.46 -36.15
C HIS A 841 11.81 -0.75 -35.34
N LEU A 842 12.08 -1.97 -35.82
CA LEU A 842 11.65 -3.20 -35.16
C LEU A 842 12.30 -3.32 -33.77
N ARG A 843 11.47 -3.52 -32.75
CA ARG A 843 11.86 -3.66 -31.35
C ARG A 843 11.65 -5.09 -30.87
N ASP A 844 10.53 -5.69 -31.25
CA ASP A 844 10.13 -7.01 -30.78
C ASP A 844 9.84 -7.93 -31.97
N MET A 845 10.51 -9.08 -31.96
CA MET A 845 10.33 -10.14 -32.95
C MET A 845 9.99 -11.45 -32.24
N ASP A 846 8.80 -11.97 -32.50
CA ASP A 846 8.36 -13.27 -31.97
C ASP A 846 8.25 -14.29 -33.11
N LEU A 847 9.14 -15.28 -33.05
CA LEU A 847 9.22 -16.43 -33.95
C LEU A 847 9.08 -17.76 -33.18
N SER A 848 8.55 -17.70 -31.95
CA SER A 848 8.40 -18.86 -31.09
C SER A 848 7.45 -19.92 -31.69
N ASN A 849 7.54 -21.15 -31.22
CA ASN A 849 6.64 -22.25 -31.59
C ASN A 849 6.63 -22.51 -33.11
N ASN A 850 7.78 -22.49 -33.76
CA ASN A 850 7.92 -22.81 -35.18
C ASN A 850 8.72 -24.12 -35.34
N ARG A 851 9.25 -24.38 -36.53
CA ARG A 851 10.13 -25.53 -36.82
C ARG A 851 11.50 -25.06 -37.27
N ILE A 852 11.97 -23.94 -36.76
CA ILE A 852 13.19 -23.29 -37.23
C ILE A 852 14.38 -24.20 -36.88
N GLU A 853 15.08 -24.65 -37.92
CA GLU A 853 16.28 -25.48 -37.79
C GLU A 853 17.56 -24.65 -37.98
N SER A 854 17.50 -23.64 -38.84
CA SER A 854 18.63 -22.75 -39.14
C SER A 854 18.16 -21.34 -39.47
N MET A 855 19.04 -20.38 -39.18
CA MET A 855 18.81 -18.96 -39.45
C MET A 855 20.08 -18.34 -40.05
N SER A 856 19.92 -17.37 -40.96
CA SER A 856 21.00 -16.68 -41.65
C SER A 856 20.75 -15.17 -41.77
N GLY A 857 21.75 -14.43 -42.23
CA GLY A 857 21.56 -13.06 -42.72
C GLY A 857 21.46 -11.96 -41.66
N PHE A 858 21.44 -12.26 -40.36
CA PHE A 858 21.42 -11.22 -39.32
C PHE A 858 22.63 -10.27 -39.39
N ALA A 859 23.83 -10.75 -39.72
CA ALA A 859 25.02 -9.91 -39.89
C ALA A 859 24.89 -8.88 -41.03
N MET A 860 23.96 -9.09 -41.96
CA MET A 860 23.68 -8.17 -43.09
C MET A 860 22.45 -7.29 -42.82
N ALA A 861 21.73 -7.52 -41.72
CA ALA A 861 20.50 -6.83 -41.37
C ALA A 861 20.75 -5.84 -40.22
N ASN A 862 20.58 -4.55 -40.50
CA ASN A 862 20.78 -3.51 -39.51
C ASN A 862 19.50 -3.27 -38.67
N LEU A 863 19.18 -4.22 -37.78
CA LEU A 863 18.08 -4.13 -36.83
C LEU A 863 18.54 -3.43 -35.54
N SER A 864 18.99 -2.19 -35.67
CA SER A 864 19.64 -1.42 -34.59
C SER A 864 18.76 -1.11 -33.37
N ARG A 865 17.43 -1.19 -33.50
CA ARG A 865 16.48 -0.94 -32.40
C ARG A 865 15.86 -2.19 -31.80
N LEU A 866 16.28 -3.38 -32.25
CA LEU A 866 15.75 -4.64 -31.75
C LEU A 866 16.13 -4.80 -30.27
N LEU A 867 15.13 -5.00 -29.41
CA LEU A 867 15.26 -5.11 -27.96
C LEU A 867 15.03 -6.54 -27.48
N SER A 868 14.10 -7.26 -28.12
CA SER A 868 13.72 -8.61 -27.74
C SER A 868 13.52 -9.52 -28.95
N VAL A 869 13.99 -10.76 -28.83
CA VAL A 869 13.75 -11.84 -29.78
C VAL A 869 13.30 -13.09 -29.03
N ASP A 870 12.15 -13.62 -29.43
CA ASP A 870 11.65 -14.92 -28.95
C ASP A 870 11.79 -15.98 -30.05
N LEU A 871 12.64 -16.97 -29.78
CA LEU A 871 12.91 -18.14 -30.63
C LEU A 871 12.60 -19.44 -29.88
N SER A 872 11.85 -19.35 -28.78
CA SER A 872 11.49 -20.51 -27.96
C SER A 872 10.67 -21.54 -28.75
N HIS A 873 10.66 -22.79 -28.31
CA HIS A 873 9.89 -23.87 -28.92
C HIS A 873 10.18 -24.04 -30.43
N ASN A 874 11.46 -24.19 -30.77
CA ASN A 874 11.95 -24.44 -32.14
C ASN A 874 12.90 -25.66 -32.16
N ASN A 875 13.55 -25.91 -33.30
CA ASN A 875 14.49 -27.03 -33.49
C ASN A 875 15.96 -26.57 -33.53
N LEU A 876 16.28 -25.41 -32.98
CA LEU A 876 17.63 -24.86 -33.01
C LEU A 876 18.57 -25.66 -32.10
N ASN A 877 19.77 -25.99 -32.61
CA ASN A 877 20.82 -26.66 -31.84
C ASN A 877 22.11 -25.82 -31.70
N ALA A 878 22.29 -24.81 -32.55
CA ALA A 878 23.44 -23.90 -32.56
C ALA A 878 23.04 -22.52 -33.13
N LEU A 879 23.83 -21.49 -32.82
CA LEU A 879 23.75 -20.17 -33.43
C LEU A 879 25.09 -19.83 -34.10
N PRO A 880 25.10 -19.25 -35.31
CA PRO A 880 26.33 -18.76 -35.96
C PRO A 880 27.09 -17.73 -35.11
N ALA A 881 28.42 -17.66 -35.24
CA ALA A 881 29.27 -16.79 -34.42
C ALA A 881 28.86 -15.29 -34.47
N ASN A 882 28.66 -14.72 -35.65
CA ASN A 882 28.39 -13.28 -35.82
C ASN A 882 26.90 -12.95 -35.90
N PHE A 883 26.06 -13.77 -35.26
CA PHE A 883 24.62 -13.72 -35.48
C PHE A 883 24.02 -12.38 -35.05
N PHE A 884 24.27 -11.88 -33.84
CA PHE A 884 23.64 -10.64 -33.36
C PHE A 884 24.49 -9.36 -33.53
N ALA A 885 25.58 -9.42 -34.30
CA ALA A 885 26.57 -8.33 -34.37
C ALA A 885 26.02 -6.97 -34.85
N GLN A 886 24.89 -6.94 -35.56
CA GLN A 886 24.23 -5.73 -36.06
C GLN A 886 22.97 -5.33 -35.25
N SER A 887 22.77 -5.91 -34.07
CA SER A 887 21.64 -5.62 -33.17
C SER A 887 22.13 -5.23 -31.77
N PRO A 888 22.86 -4.10 -31.63
CA PRO A 888 23.55 -3.74 -30.38
C PRO A 888 22.60 -3.42 -29.21
N MET A 889 21.33 -3.13 -29.48
CA MET A 889 20.32 -2.84 -28.46
C MET A 889 19.59 -4.09 -27.94
N LEU A 890 19.88 -5.28 -28.48
CA LEU A 890 19.20 -6.51 -28.09
C LEU A 890 19.54 -6.87 -26.65
N ARG A 891 18.51 -6.89 -25.80
CA ARG A 891 18.63 -7.08 -24.35
C ARG A 891 18.07 -8.40 -23.86
N ARG A 892 17.08 -8.94 -24.58
CA ARG A 892 16.32 -10.13 -24.20
C ARG A 892 16.31 -11.16 -25.32
N VAL A 893 16.73 -12.38 -24.99
CA VAL A 893 16.73 -13.51 -25.94
C VAL A 893 16.10 -14.73 -25.26
N ASP A 894 15.01 -15.25 -25.83
CA ASP A 894 14.41 -16.52 -25.39
C ASP A 894 14.75 -17.64 -26.39
N LEU A 895 15.43 -18.68 -25.89
CA LEU A 895 15.83 -19.89 -26.61
C LEU A 895 15.29 -21.14 -25.91
N SER A 896 14.31 -21.01 -25.01
CA SER A 896 13.75 -22.14 -24.27
C SER A 896 13.10 -23.17 -25.19
N ALA A 897 13.04 -24.43 -24.73
CA ALA A 897 12.46 -25.55 -25.47
C ALA A 897 13.02 -25.71 -26.90
N ASN A 898 14.34 -25.66 -27.04
CA ASN A 898 15.08 -25.96 -28.26
C ASN A 898 15.96 -27.22 -28.06
N ARG A 899 17.00 -27.38 -28.86
CA ARG A 899 17.92 -28.54 -28.84
C ARG A 899 19.35 -28.15 -28.49
N PHE A 900 19.54 -27.07 -27.73
CA PHE A 900 20.87 -26.64 -27.30
C PHE A 900 21.43 -27.59 -26.24
N GLY A 901 22.68 -28.04 -26.42
CA GLY A 901 23.41 -28.85 -25.42
C GLY A 901 24.25 -28.03 -24.43
N GLN A 902 24.52 -26.76 -24.77
CA GLN A 902 25.21 -25.75 -23.96
C GLN A 902 24.78 -24.34 -24.38
N ILE A 903 25.14 -23.31 -23.60
CA ILE A 903 24.93 -21.91 -24.03
C ILE A 903 25.76 -21.63 -25.29
N PRO A 904 25.18 -21.06 -26.37
CA PRO A 904 25.93 -20.65 -27.57
C PRO A 904 26.92 -19.49 -27.30
N ALA A 905 28.08 -19.82 -26.73
CA ALA A 905 29.07 -18.87 -26.21
C ALA A 905 29.45 -17.77 -27.20
N VAL A 906 29.86 -18.14 -28.42
CA VAL A 906 30.37 -17.17 -29.40
C VAL A 906 29.29 -16.19 -29.86
N ALA A 907 28.08 -16.69 -30.15
CA ALA A 907 26.98 -15.89 -30.71
C ALA A 907 26.36 -14.91 -29.70
N LEU A 908 26.34 -15.28 -28.42
CA LEU A 908 25.73 -14.52 -27.34
C LEU A 908 26.76 -13.77 -26.47
N SER A 909 28.06 -13.95 -26.73
CA SER A 909 29.14 -13.29 -25.98
C SER A 909 29.05 -11.77 -26.06
N GLY A 910 29.63 -11.08 -25.08
CA GLY A 910 29.72 -9.62 -25.06
C GLY A 910 30.46 -9.00 -26.25
N GLN A 911 31.23 -9.77 -27.00
CA GLN A 911 31.84 -9.30 -28.25
C GLN A 911 30.78 -9.06 -29.34
N ASN A 912 29.79 -9.94 -29.43
CA ASN A 912 28.72 -9.86 -30.45
C ASN A 912 27.43 -9.24 -29.92
N LEU A 913 27.16 -9.36 -28.62
CA LEU A 913 25.94 -8.90 -27.98
C LEU A 913 26.23 -8.25 -26.62
N PRO A 914 26.91 -7.09 -26.60
CA PRO A 914 27.32 -6.44 -25.35
C PRO A 914 26.15 -6.02 -24.47
N GLY A 915 24.96 -5.81 -25.05
CA GLY A 915 23.75 -5.36 -24.36
C GLY A 915 22.87 -6.46 -23.77
N LEU A 916 23.23 -7.74 -23.88
CA LEU A 916 22.40 -8.84 -23.40
C LEU A 916 22.26 -8.82 -21.86
N THR A 917 21.01 -8.71 -21.39
CA THR A 917 20.68 -8.64 -19.95
C THR A 917 19.86 -9.82 -19.45
N TRP A 918 19.06 -10.45 -20.33
CA TRP A 918 18.15 -11.54 -19.99
C TRP A 918 18.25 -12.68 -21.00
N LEU A 919 18.43 -13.90 -20.50
CA LEU A 919 18.55 -15.11 -21.32
C LEU A 919 17.73 -16.27 -20.74
N ASN A 920 16.94 -16.93 -21.59
CA ASN A 920 16.21 -18.14 -21.21
C ASN A 920 16.57 -19.33 -22.08
N LEU A 921 16.97 -20.41 -21.45
CA LEU A 921 17.34 -21.70 -22.05
C LEU A 921 16.61 -22.87 -21.39
N THR A 922 15.56 -22.60 -20.62
CA THR A 922 14.72 -23.60 -19.96
C THR A 922 14.26 -24.69 -20.93
N ARG A 923 14.17 -25.95 -20.48
CA ARG A 923 13.78 -27.12 -21.29
C ARG A 923 14.65 -27.38 -22.52
N ASN A 924 15.91 -26.97 -22.50
CA ASN A 924 16.92 -27.48 -23.43
C ASN A 924 17.65 -28.68 -22.81
N PRO A 925 18.15 -29.63 -23.61
CA PRO A 925 18.94 -30.77 -23.13
C PRO A 925 20.37 -30.34 -22.73
N LEU A 926 20.51 -29.30 -21.91
CA LEU A 926 21.80 -28.82 -21.43
C LEU A 926 22.41 -29.85 -20.48
N HIS A 927 23.62 -30.29 -20.80
CA HIS A 927 24.41 -31.16 -19.92
C HIS A 927 25.53 -30.39 -19.21
N ARG A 928 25.85 -29.18 -19.69
CA ARG A 928 26.82 -28.23 -19.15
C ARG A 928 26.34 -26.81 -19.42
N ILE A 929 26.71 -25.86 -18.57
CA ILE A 929 26.33 -24.45 -18.76
C ILE A 929 27.21 -23.80 -19.82
N HIS A 930 28.53 -23.97 -19.71
CA HIS A 930 29.52 -23.32 -20.57
C HIS A 930 30.74 -24.22 -20.78
N GLU A 931 31.39 -24.14 -21.95
CA GLU A 931 32.63 -24.87 -22.26
C GLU A 931 33.87 -24.00 -21.99
N LEU A 932 34.88 -24.55 -21.31
CA LEU A 932 36.14 -23.85 -21.01
C LEU A 932 37.23 -24.28 -22.00
N PRO A 933 38.15 -23.38 -22.40
CA PRO A 933 38.27 -21.97 -22.05
C PRO A 933 37.91 -21.10 -23.26
N ALA A 934 36.66 -20.68 -23.41
CA ALA A 934 36.34 -19.68 -24.42
C ALA A 934 36.44 -18.28 -23.79
N GLU A 935 37.16 -17.37 -24.44
CA GLU A 935 37.33 -15.94 -24.13
C GLU A 935 36.01 -15.13 -24.15
N SER A 936 34.87 -15.82 -24.08
CA SER A 936 33.50 -15.31 -24.24
C SER A 936 32.90 -14.97 -22.88
N THR A 937 32.92 -13.69 -22.51
CA THR A 937 32.30 -13.17 -21.28
C THR A 937 30.94 -12.53 -21.57
N TYR A 938 30.08 -12.45 -20.56
CA TYR A 938 28.74 -11.86 -20.62
C TYR A 938 28.65 -10.69 -19.64
N PRO A 939 29.19 -9.51 -20.00
CA PRO A 939 29.48 -8.44 -19.04
C PRO A 939 28.24 -7.79 -18.42
N LEU A 940 27.08 -7.83 -19.10
CA LEU A 940 25.84 -7.20 -18.64
C LEU A 940 24.69 -8.20 -18.39
N LEU A 941 24.94 -9.51 -18.48
CA LEU A 941 23.89 -10.51 -18.28
C LEU A 941 23.48 -10.55 -16.80
N GLN A 942 22.24 -10.17 -16.52
CA GLN A 942 21.71 -10.02 -15.16
C GLN A 942 20.79 -11.18 -14.77
N GLU A 943 20.09 -11.80 -15.72
CA GLU A 943 19.13 -12.87 -15.43
C GLU A 943 19.26 -14.03 -16.40
N ILE A 944 19.35 -15.24 -15.85
CA ILE A 944 19.47 -16.46 -16.62
C ILE A 944 18.53 -17.56 -16.12
N HIS A 945 17.77 -18.15 -17.04
CA HIS A 945 16.86 -19.27 -16.78
C HIS A 945 17.39 -20.55 -17.43
N ILE A 946 17.79 -21.52 -16.60
CA ILE A 946 18.29 -22.83 -17.01
C ILE A 946 17.55 -23.90 -16.21
N SER A 947 16.22 -23.93 -16.35
CA SER A 947 15.36 -24.86 -15.63
C SER A 947 14.95 -26.04 -16.51
N GLY A 948 14.64 -27.21 -15.93
CA GLY A 948 14.16 -28.35 -16.70
C GLY A 948 15.18 -28.93 -17.69
N THR A 949 16.47 -28.94 -17.35
CA THR A 949 17.56 -29.43 -18.20
C THR A 949 18.23 -30.68 -17.61
N ASN A 950 19.25 -31.22 -18.30
CA ASN A 950 19.98 -32.43 -17.90
C ASN A 950 21.24 -32.13 -17.05
N LEU A 951 21.28 -30.97 -16.38
CA LEU A 951 22.36 -30.62 -15.47
C LEU A 951 22.34 -31.50 -14.21
N SER A 952 23.49 -32.08 -13.88
CA SER A 952 23.66 -32.96 -12.71
C SER A 952 24.66 -32.43 -11.67
N ILE A 953 25.60 -31.59 -12.09
CA ILE A 953 26.65 -31.01 -11.25
C ILE A 953 26.79 -29.55 -11.63
N VAL A 954 27.00 -28.70 -10.62
CA VAL A 954 27.33 -27.28 -10.79
C VAL A 954 28.77 -27.04 -10.32
N THR A 955 29.62 -26.52 -11.20
CA THR A 955 31.06 -26.32 -10.94
C THR A 955 31.43 -24.83 -10.80
N SER A 956 32.59 -24.53 -10.20
CA SER A 956 33.04 -23.15 -9.95
C SER A 956 33.46 -22.37 -11.20
N GLN A 957 33.87 -23.07 -12.25
CA GLN A 957 34.37 -22.44 -13.47
C GLN A 957 33.24 -22.03 -14.43
N GLU A 958 32.04 -22.60 -14.29
CA GLU A 958 30.91 -22.34 -15.19
C GLU A 958 30.32 -20.93 -15.07
N PHE A 959 30.50 -20.26 -13.91
CA PHE A 959 29.93 -18.94 -13.66
C PHE A 959 30.92 -17.78 -13.79
N GLU A 960 32.20 -18.03 -14.07
CA GLU A 960 33.21 -16.97 -14.25
C GLU A 960 32.85 -16.03 -15.41
N ALA A 961 32.10 -16.54 -16.40
CA ALA A 961 31.68 -15.77 -17.57
C ALA A 961 30.56 -14.75 -17.30
N PHE A 962 29.88 -14.80 -16.14
CA PHE A 962 28.67 -13.98 -15.83
C PHE A 962 28.86 -13.04 -14.62
N PRO A 963 29.78 -12.06 -14.69
CA PRO A 963 30.14 -11.23 -13.52
C PRO A 963 29.02 -10.28 -13.03
N ALA A 964 28.02 -9.99 -13.87
CA ALA A 964 26.91 -9.08 -13.57
C ALA A 964 25.60 -9.79 -13.18
N LEU A 965 25.63 -11.12 -12.97
CA LEU A 965 24.43 -11.91 -12.73
C LEU A 965 23.76 -11.53 -11.40
N LEU A 966 22.46 -11.24 -11.46
CA LEU A 966 21.60 -10.90 -10.32
C LEU A 966 20.62 -12.03 -10.00
N HIS A 967 20.11 -12.73 -11.02
CA HIS A 967 19.09 -13.77 -10.86
C HIS A 967 19.46 -15.04 -11.63
N LEU A 968 19.50 -16.16 -10.90
CA LEU A 968 19.86 -17.48 -11.44
C LEU A 968 18.78 -18.52 -11.09
N TYR A 969 18.14 -19.06 -12.13
CA TYR A 969 17.09 -20.06 -11.99
C TYR A 969 17.55 -21.42 -12.53
N LEU A 970 17.70 -22.39 -11.63
CA LEU A 970 18.15 -23.76 -11.90
C LEU A 970 17.11 -24.79 -11.39
N VAL A 971 15.82 -24.47 -11.53
CA VAL A 971 14.72 -25.28 -11.02
C VAL A 971 14.51 -26.53 -11.87
N GLN A 972 14.06 -27.63 -11.26
CA GLN A 972 13.68 -28.85 -11.98
C GLN A 972 14.83 -29.42 -12.84
N ASN A 973 16.06 -29.34 -12.34
CA ASN A 973 17.19 -30.04 -12.94
C ASN A 973 17.44 -31.36 -12.19
N SER A 974 18.51 -32.07 -12.55
CA SER A 974 18.95 -33.29 -11.86
C SER A 974 20.18 -33.04 -10.99
N ILE A 975 20.32 -31.81 -10.45
CA ILE A 975 21.54 -31.42 -9.73
C ILE A 975 21.63 -32.20 -8.43
N GLN A 976 22.69 -33.00 -8.30
CA GLN A 976 22.99 -33.79 -7.10
C GLN A 976 24.10 -33.14 -6.28
N ARG A 977 25.02 -32.42 -6.94
CA ARG A 977 26.24 -31.88 -6.31
C ARG A 977 26.55 -30.47 -6.79
N VAL A 978 26.87 -29.60 -5.83
CA VAL A 978 27.44 -28.26 -6.06
C VAL A 978 28.88 -28.28 -5.60
N SER A 979 29.84 -27.81 -6.40
CA SER A 979 31.27 -27.74 -6.03
C SER A 979 31.54 -26.67 -4.96
N PRO A 980 32.63 -26.77 -4.16
CA PRO A 980 32.95 -25.72 -3.18
C PRO A 980 33.25 -24.41 -3.91
N GLY A 981 32.70 -23.30 -3.42
CA GLY A 981 32.83 -22.00 -4.06
C GLY A 981 32.24 -21.93 -5.48
N ALA A 982 31.26 -22.79 -5.83
CA ALA A 982 30.65 -22.78 -7.15
C ALA A 982 30.10 -21.40 -7.55
N PHE A 983 29.60 -20.64 -6.57
CA PHE A 983 29.02 -19.32 -6.75
C PHE A 983 29.95 -18.18 -6.31
N ARG A 984 31.24 -18.46 -6.08
CA ARG A 984 32.19 -17.50 -5.48
C ARG A 984 32.32 -16.20 -6.28
N ASN A 985 32.17 -16.26 -7.60
CA ASN A 985 32.30 -15.12 -8.49
C ASN A 985 30.97 -14.35 -8.70
N LEU A 986 29.87 -14.79 -8.08
CA LEU A 986 28.54 -14.18 -8.21
C LEU A 986 28.21 -13.27 -7.02
N SER A 987 29.09 -12.30 -6.73
CA SER A 987 28.97 -11.43 -5.54
C SER A 987 27.75 -10.51 -5.57
N ASN A 988 27.23 -10.20 -6.76
CA ASN A 988 26.05 -9.36 -6.96
C ASN A 988 24.74 -10.15 -7.01
N LEU A 989 24.80 -11.49 -6.91
CA LEU A 989 23.61 -12.33 -7.03
C LEU A 989 22.60 -12.00 -5.93
N LEU A 990 21.37 -11.71 -6.33
CA LEU A 990 20.24 -11.40 -5.45
C LEU A 990 19.33 -12.62 -5.27
N THR A 991 19.20 -13.47 -6.29
CA THR A 991 18.25 -14.58 -6.31
C THR A 991 18.89 -15.84 -6.85
N LEU A 992 18.78 -16.93 -6.08
CA LEU A 992 19.22 -18.27 -6.45
C LEU A 992 18.10 -19.28 -6.22
N HIS A 993 17.60 -19.88 -7.30
CA HIS A 993 16.61 -20.96 -7.24
C HIS A 993 17.25 -22.29 -7.61
N LEU A 994 17.34 -23.18 -6.63
CA LEU A 994 17.82 -24.56 -6.73
C LEU A 994 16.73 -25.57 -6.36
N GLY A 995 15.47 -25.16 -6.38
CA GLY A 995 14.32 -26.00 -6.05
C GLY A 995 14.11 -27.15 -7.05
N MET A 996 13.43 -28.22 -6.59
CA MET A 996 13.13 -29.42 -7.38
C MET A 996 14.39 -30.06 -8.01
N ASN A 997 15.44 -30.21 -7.21
CA ASN A 997 16.67 -30.91 -7.59
C ASN A 997 16.83 -32.18 -6.73
N SER A 998 18.02 -32.78 -6.72
CA SER A 998 18.33 -33.99 -5.94
C SER A 998 19.47 -33.75 -4.95
N LEU A 999 19.54 -32.56 -4.35
CA LEU A 999 20.57 -32.22 -3.36
C LEU A 999 20.31 -32.94 -2.04
N GLU A 1000 21.28 -33.73 -1.57
CA GLU A 1000 21.21 -34.43 -0.27
C GLU A 1000 21.94 -33.67 0.85
N LEU A 1001 22.96 -32.89 0.48
CA LEU A 1001 23.89 -32.23 1.40
C LEU A 1001 24.19 -30.84 0.85
N LEU A 1002 24.26 -29.83 1.72
CA LEU A 1002 24.67 -28.47 1.33
C LEU A 1002 25.59 -27.83 2.38
N PRO A 1003 26.85 -28.27 2.51
CA PRO A 1003 27.81 -27.67 3.42
C PRO A 1003 28.07 -26.20 3.14
N LYS A 1004 28.49 -25.44 4.15
CA LYS A 1004 28.63 -23.97 4.06
C LYS A 1004 29.58 -23.50 2.97
N GLU A 1005 30.62 -24.27 2.64
CA GLU A 1005 31.59 -23.95 1.59
C GLU A 1005 30.97 -23.96 0.19
N ARG A 1006 29.78 -24.56 0.00
CA ARG A 1006 29.09 -24.63 -1.31
C ARG A 1006 28.35 -23.34 -1.66
N LEU A 1007 28.01 -22.52 -0.66
CA LEU A 1007 27.26 -21.27 -0.81
C LEU A 1007 28.11 -20.00 -0.57
N GLN A 1008 29.43 -20.13 -0.49
CA GLN A 1008 30.33 -18.98 -0.28
C GLN A 1008 30.37 -18.02 -1.48
N GLY A 1009 30.51 -16.73 -1.18
CA GLY A 1009 30.73 -15.62 -2.13
C GLY A 1009 29.51 -14.81 -2.56
N MET A 1010 28.29 -15.15 -2.11
CA MET A 1010 27.05 -14.45 -2.50
C MET A 1010 26.65 -13.36 -1.47
N GLU A 1011 27.42 -12.28 -1.38
CA GLU A 1011 27.28 -11.26 -0.32
C GLU A 1011 25.96 -10.46 -0.33
N HIS A 1012 25.33 -10.36 -1.51
CA HIS A 1012 24.11 -9.59 -1.72
C HIS A 1012 22.86 -10.47 -1.88
N LEU A 1013 22.97 -11.80 -1.69
CA LEU A 1013 21.87 -12.72 -1.90
C LEU A 1013 20.70 -12.36 -0.99
N ARG A 1014 19.51 -12.21 -1.57
CA ARG A 1014 18.26 -11.90 -0.87
C ARG A 1014 17.33 -13.10 -0.82
N ILE A 1015 17.30 -13.91 -1.88
CA ILE A 1015 16.38 -15.04 -2.00
C ILE A 1015 17.17 -16.31 -2.32
N LEU A 1016 17.01 -17.32 -1.47
CA LEU A 1016 17.53 -18.66 -1.66
C LEU A 1016 16.38 -19.66 -1.58
N ASN A 1017 16.07 -20.29 -2.71
CA ASN A 1017 15.04 -21.33 -2.77
C ASN A 1017 15.68 -22.71 -2.97
N LEU A 1018 15.48 -23.59 -2.00
CA LEU A 1018 15.98 -24.97 -1.95
C LEU A 1018 14.84 -25.99 -1.82
N THR A 1019 13.62 -25.61 -2.20
CA THR A 1019 12.44 -26.46 -2.07
C THR A 1019 12.57 -27.80 -2.79
N HIS A 1020 11.87 -28.83 -2.31
CA HIS A 1020 11.80 -30.13 -2.99
C HIS A 1020 13.19 -30.69 -3.34
N ASN A 1021 14.08 -30.70 -2.36
CA ASN A 1021 15.36 -31.41 -2.41
C ASN A 1021 15.32 -32.58 -1.41
N ARG A 1022 16.48 -33.16 -1.07
CA ARG A 1022 16.62 -34.29 -0.14
C ARG A 1022 17.52 -33.93 1.05
N LEU A 1023 17.54 -32.66 1.45
CA LEU A 1023 18.39 -32.17 2.54
C LEU A 1023 17.94 -32.79 3.87
N LYS A 1024 18.84 -33.47 4.57
CA LYS A 1024 18.54 -34.14 5.86
C LYS A 1024 18.95 -33.34 7.09
N GLU A 1025 20.03 -32.59 6.97
CA GLU A 1025 20.62 -31.81 8.05
C GLU A 1025 20.95 -30.40 7.55
N LEU A 1026 20.84 -29.41 8.45
CA LEU A 1026 21.21 -28.03 8.19
C LEU A 1026 22.45 -27.66 9.02
N GLU A 1027 23.57 -27.47 8.34
CA GLU A 1027 24.79 -26.91 8.94
C GLU A 1027 24.68 -25.37 9.11
N GLU A 1028 25.73 -24.76 9.67
CA GLU A 1028 25.86 -23.30 9.76
C GLU A 1028 25.92 -22.66 8.37
N PHE A 1029 25.03 -21.72 8.03
CA PHE A 1029 25.13 -20.95 6.79
C PHE A 1029 26.34 -19.99 6.79
N PRO A 1030 27.01 -19.75 5.65
CA PRO A 1030 28.19 -18.89 5.58
C PRO A 1030 27.88 -17.43 5.93
N ALA A 1031 28.88 -16.71 6.46
CA ALA A 1031 28.76 -15.32 6.87
C ALA A 1031 28.40 -14.36 5.72
N ASP A 1032 28.70 -14.75 4.48
CA ASP A 1032 28.41 -13.98 3.27
C ASP A 1032 26.90 -13.76 3.08
N LEU A 1033 26.04 -14.65 3.58
CA LEU A 1033 24.57 -14.58 3.43
C LEU A 1033 23.87 -13.62 4.41
N LYS A 1034 24.59 -12.64 4.98
CA LYS A 1034 24.05 -11.63 5.92
C LYS A 1034 22.89 -10.79 5.33
N SER A 1035 22.81 -10.71 4.00
CA SER A 1035 21.79 -9.95 3.25
C SER A 1035 20.54 -10.77 2.94
N LEU A 1036 20.53 -12.08 3.26
CA LEU A 1036 19.44 -13.00 2.90
C LEU A 1036 18.15 -12.60 3.61
N GLN A 1037 17.08 -12.46 2.84
CA GLN A 1037 15.76 -12.03 3.30
C GLN A 1037 14.76 -13.20 3.28
N ILE A 1038 14.82 -14.06 2.26
CA ILE A 1038 13.91 -15.19 2.10
C ILE A 1038 14.74 -16.46 1.95
N LEU A 1039 14.48 -17.41 2.84
CA LEU A 1039 15.03 -18.76 2.78
C LEU A 1039 13.89 -19.77 2.74
N ASP A 1040 13.80 -20.50 1.63
CA ASP A 1040 12.79 -21.54 1.45
C ASP A 1040 13.44 -22.92 1.40
N LEU A 1041 13.18 -23.70 2.44
CA LEU A 1041 13.68 -25.07 2.67
C LEU A 1041 12.53 -26.08 2.65
N SER A 1042 11.35 -25.70 2.14
CA SER A 1042 10.15 -26.53 2.20
C SER A 1042 10.31 -27.85 1.43
N TYR A 1043 9.61 -28.89 1.87
CA TYR A 1043 9.65 -30.23 1.27
C TYR A 1043 11.07 -30.81 1.15
N ASN A 1044 11.82 -30.77 2.23
CA ASN A 1044 13.09 -31.49 2.40
C ASN A 1044 12.91 -32.62 3.44
N GLN A 1045 14.01 -33.18 3.95
CA GLN A 1045 14.04 -34.26 4.94
C GLN A 1045 14.68 -33.80 6.26
N ILE A 1046 14.56 -32.50 6.58
CA ILE A 1046 15.28 -31.88 7.70
C ILE A 1046 14.70 -32.37 9.02
N GLY A 1047 15.52 -32.97 9.88
CA GLY A 1047 15.08 -33.56 11.16
C GLY A 1047 15.10 -32.63 12.38
N MET A 1048 16.02 -31.66 12.41
CA MET A 1048 16.23 -30.80 13.59
C MET A 1048 16.78 -29.43 13.19
N VAL A 1049 16.44 -28.38 13.95
CA VAL A 1049 17.02 -27.03 13.82
C VAL A 1049 17.95 -26.73 15.00
N GLY A 1050 19.25 -26.59 14.71
CA GLY A 1050 20.28 -26.37 15.72
C GLY A 1050 20.51 -24.90 16.11
N LYS A 1051 21.19 -24.68 17.24
CA LYS A 1051 21.52 -23.35 17.78
C LYS A 1051 22.30 -22.45 16.81
N VAL A 1052 23.20 -23.01 16.02
CA VAL A 1052 24.12 -22.25 15.14
C VAL A 1052 23.65 -22.16 13.69
N THR A 1053 22.59 -22.89 13.32
CA THR A 1053 22.14 -23.05 11.94
C THR A 1053 21.95 -21.68 11.25
N PHE A 1054 21.20 -20.77 11.86
CA PHE A 1054 20.88 -19.45 11.27
C PHE A 1054 21.68 -18.27 11.83
N LYS A 1055 22.80 -18.53 12.51
CA LYS A 1055 23.61 -17.51 13.23
C LYS A 1055 23.93 -16.27 12.40
N ASN A 1056 24.22 -16.45 11.10
CA ASN A 1056 24.68 -15.38 10.21
C ASN A 1056 23.55 -14.73 9.39
N LEU A 1057 22.31 -15.23 9.44
CA LEU A 1057 21.19 -14.78 8.61
C LEU A 1057 20.43 -13.59 9.24
N VAL A 1058 21.15 -12.56 9.65
CA VAL A 1058 20.60 -11.44 10.46
C VAL A 1058 19.56 -10.57 9.73
N SER A 1059 19.48 -10.66 8.41
CA SER A 1059 18.50 -9.93 7.60
C SER A 1059 17.27 -10.75 7.22
N LEU A 1060 17.14 -11.98 7.71
CA LEU A 1060 16.09 -12.89 7.31
C LEU A 1060 14.72 -12.37 7.74
N VAL A 1061 13.80 -12.30 6.79
CA VAL A 1061 12.41 -11.82 6.94
C VAL A 1061 11.44 -12.98 6.87
N GLU A 1062 11.69 -13.94 5.98
CA GLU A 1062 10.83 -15.11 5.76
C GLU A 1062 11.65 -16.39 5.80
N LEU A 1063 11.21 -17.34 6.63
CA LEU A 1063 11.79 -18.66 6.75
C LEU A 1063 10.69 -19.71 6.57
N ASN A 1064 10.78 -20.46 5.47
CA ASN A 1064 9.85 -21.54 5.15
C ASN A 1064 10.52 -22.89 5.39
N LEU A 1065 9.99 -23.66 6.34
CA LEU A 1065 10.40 -25.01 6.70
C LEU A 1065 9.23 -26.01 6.55
N TYR A 1066 8.20 -25.63 5.79
CA TYR A 1066 6.99 -26.41 5.57
C TYR A 1066 7.29 -27.82 5.03
N GLY A 1067 6.63 -28.85 5.54
CA GLY A 1067 6.70 -30.20 4.95
C GLY A 1067 8.05 -30.90 5.13
N ASN A 1068 8.74 -30.65 6.26
CA ASN A 1068 9.99 -31.31 6.64
C ASN A 1068 9.75 -32.40 7.69
N TRP A 1069 10.85 -32.97 8.23
CA TRP A 1069 10.81 -34.01 9.26
C TRP A 1069 11.19 -33.46 10.66
N ILE A 1070 10.95 -32.16 10.89
CA ILE A 1070 11.47 -31.47 12.08
C ILE A 1070 10.72 -31.97 13.32
N ASN A 1071 11.43 -32.55 14.28
CA ASN A 1071 10.86 -32.98 15.56
C ASN A 1071 11.42 -32.21 16.77
N ALA A 1072 12.49 -31.45 16.59
CA ALA A 1072 13.10 -30.64 17.65
C ALA A 1072 13.69 -29.33 17.11
N ILE A 1073 13.52 -28.25 17.89
CA ILE A 1073 14.08 -26.92 17.63
C ILE A 1073 14.79 -26.44 18.89
N SER A 1074 16.05 -26.01 18.76
CA SER A 1074 16.81 -25.42 19.87
C SER A 1074 16.19 -24.09 20.35
N SER A 1075 16.18 -23.84 21.67
CA SER A 1075 15.65 -22.60 22.27
C SER A 1075 16.31 -21.32 21.74
N GLU A 1076 17.57 -21.39 21.33
CA GLU A 1076 18.34 -20.25 20.81
C GLU A 1076 18.32 -20.14 19.27
N ALA A 1077 17.60 -21.01 18.55
CA ALA A 1077 17.71 -21.13 17.10
C ALA A 1077 17.36 -19.83 16.34
N PHE A 1078 16.35 -19.09 16.80
CA PHE A 1078 15.83 -17.89 16.11
C PHE A 1078 16.30 -16.57 16.73
N ARG A 1079 17.05 -16.58 17.83
CA ARG A 1079 17.54 -15.39 18.52
C ARG A 1079 18.33 -14.40 17.62
N PRO A 1080 19.13 -14.84 16.63
CA PRO A 1080 19.80 -13.93 15.70
C PRO A 1080 18.85 -13.23 14.71
N LEU A 1081 17.64 -13.75 14.49
CA LEU A 1081 16.75 -13.38 13.39
C LEU A 1081 15.84 -12.19 13.74
N LYS A 1082 16.44 -11.04 14.09
CA LYS A 1082 15.74 -9.81 14.52
C LYS A 1082 14.87 -9.11 13.45
N LYS A 1083 14.76 -9.69 12.26
CA LYS A 1083 13.91 -9.17 11.16
C LYS A 1083 12.85 -10.17 10.72
N LEU A 1084 12.77 -11.33 11.36
CA LEU A 1084 11.90 -12.42 10.95
C LEU A 1084 10.45 -12.03 11.21
N ARG A 1085 9.66 -11.99 10.13
CA ARG A 1085 8.23 -11.64 10.15
C ARG A 1085 7.36 -12.86 9.89
N LEU A 1086 7.84 -13.80 9.08
CA LEU A 1086 7.12 -15.03 8.75
C LEU A 1086 8.01 -16.23 9.06
N LEU A 1087 7.45 -17.14 9.85
CA LEU A 1087 8.03 -18.45 10.14
C LEU A 1087 6.98 -19.52 9.83
N ASP A 1088 7.28 -20.40 8.87
CA ASP A 1088 6.43 -21.54 8.54
C ASP A 1088 7.10 -22.85 8.98
N LEU A 1089 6.55 -23.46 10.03
CA LEU A 1089 6.91 -24.76 10.59
C LEU A 1089 5.82 -25.80 10.35
N SER A 1090 4.85 -25.52 9.48
CA SER A 1090 3.70 -26.41 9.30
C SER A 1090 4.10 -27.73 8.66
N ARG A 1091 3.30 -28.76 8.90
CA ARG A 1091 3.49 -30.11 8.35
C ARG A 1091 4.88 -30.66 8.67
N ASN A 1092 5.24 -30.62 9.94
CA ASN A 1092 6.44 -31.21 10.52
C ASN A 1092 6.04 -32.26 11.58
N TYR A 1093 6.98 -32.69 12.41
CA TYR A 1093 6.78 -33.73 13.44
C TYR A 1093 7.01 -33.16 14.84
N LEU A 1094 6.67 -31.88 15.06
CA LEU A 1094 6.82 -31.24 16.36
C LEU A 1094 5.69 -31.68 17.30
N GLU A 1095 6.03 -32.46 18.32
CA GLU A 1095 5.09 -32.81 19.39
C GLU A 1095 4.83 -31.64 20.33
N ASN A 1096 5.82 -30.77 20.54
CA ASN A 1096 5.71 -29.56 21.34
C ASN A 1096 6.37 -28.39 20.60
N LEU A 1097 5.73 -27.22 20.62
CA LEU A 1097 6.33 -25.99 20.08
C LEU A 1097 7.10 -25.26 21.19
N PRO A 1098 8.44 -25.08 21.07
CA PRO A 1098 9.24 -24.53 22.17
C PRO A 1098 9.05 -23.02 22.29
N LEU A 1099 8.21 -22.57 23.22
CA LEU A 1099 7.91 -21.15 23.44
C LEU A 1099 9.18 -20.30 23.65
N SER A 1100 10.20 -20.83 24.31
CA SER A 1100 11.50 -20.16 24.49
C SER A 1100 12.17 -19.74 23.18
N ALA A 1101 11.93 -20.48 22.08
CA ALA A 1101 12.47 -20.15 20.77
C ALA A 1101 11.70 -19.00 20.08
N PHE A 1102 10.43 -18.77 20.45
CA PHE A 1102 9.58 -17.73 19.84
C PHE A 1102 9.55 -16.43 20.62
N ARG A 1103 9.79 -16.43 21.94
CA ARG A 1103 9.87 -15.21 22.76
C ARG A 1103 10.79 -14.13 22.15
N PRO A 1104 11.98 -14.44 21.60
CA PRO A 1104 12.81 -13.43 20.92
C PRO A 1104 12.19 -12.81 19.66
N LEU A 1105 11.11 -13.39 19.14
CA LEU A 1105 10.43 -12.97 17.93
C LEU A 1105 9.11 -12.22 18.22
N GLU A 1106 8.65 -12.17 19.47
CA GLU A 1106 7.32 -11.67 19.86
C GLU A 1106 7.01 -10.27 19.33
N THR A 1107 7.98 -9.36 19.42
CA THR A 1107 7.80 -7.95 19.03
C THR A 1107 7.97 -7.69 17.52
N GLN A 1108 8.09 -8.73 16.70
CA GLN A 1108 8.43 -8.57 15.27
C GLN A 1108 7.75 -9.59 14.35
N ILE A 1109 7.41 -10.76 14.89
CA ILE A 1109 6.73 -11.82 14.15
C ILE A 1109 5.33 -11.34 13.77
N ARG A 1110 4.96 -11.57 12.52
CA ARG A 1110 3.63 -11.24 11.98
C ARG A 1110 2.82 -12.48 11.68
N SER A 1111 3.49 -13.58 11.32
CA SER A 1111 2.86 -14.85 11.01
C SER A 1111 3.75 -15.99 11.52
N LEU A 1112 3.22 -16.80 12.41
CA LEU A 1112 3.79 -18.07 12.84
C LEU A 1112 2.82 -19.17 12.41
N ARG A 1113 3.25 -19.96 11.42
CA ARG A 1113 2.51 -21.14 10.95
C ARG A 1113 3.15 -22.38 11.52
N ALA A 1114 2.34 -23.23 12.13
CA ALA A 1114 2.79 -24.46 12.79
C ALA A 1114 1.70 -25.55 12.75
N GLU A 1115 0.76 -25.43 11.81
CA GLU A 1115 -0.34 -26.35 11.60
C GLU A 1115 0.17 -27.72 11.11
N GLU A 1116 -0.68 -28.75 11.17
CA GLU A 1116 -0.32 -30.11 10.73
C GLU A 1116 0.93 -30.69 11.43
N ASN A 1117 1.20 -30.27 12.68
CA ASN A 1117 2.16 -30.92 13.57
C ASN A 1117 1.42 -31.84 14.57
N PRO A 1118 2.02 -32.97 15.00
CA PRO A 1118 1.41 -33.90 15.95
C PRO A 1118 1.46 -33.39 17.40
N LEU A 1119 0.81 -32.25 17.67
CA LEU A 1119 0.91 -31.55 18.95
C LEU A 1119 0.37 -32.38 20.12
N HIS A 1120 1.14 -32.44 21.21
CA HIS A 1120 0.79 -33.05 22.48
C HIS A 1120 0.28 -31.98 23.45
N CYS A 1121 -1.05 -31.88 23.57
CA CYS A 1121 -1.74 -30.91 24.41
C CYS A 1121 -1.88 -31.43 25.85
N SER A 1122 -1.04 -30.92 26.75
CA SER A 1122 -1.04 -31.28 28.17
C SER A 1122 -0.84 -30.05 29.05
N CYS A 1123 -0.74 -30.23 30.37
CA CYS A 1123 -0.39 -29.14 31.28
C CYS A 1123 0.93 -28.43 30.91
N GLU A 1124 1.88 -29.09 30.24
CA GLU A 1124 3.12 -28.45 29.79
C GLU A 1124 2.90 -27.44 28.65
N SER A 1125 1.79 -27.58 27.92
CA SER A 1125 1.42 -26.72 26.80
C SER A 1125 0.66 -25.46 27.26
N GLN A 1126 0.35 -25.31 28.55
CA GLN A 1126 -0.45 -24.19 29.07
C GLN A 1126 0.20 -22.83 28.79
N GLU A 1127 1.50 -22.69 29.00
CA GLU A 1127 2.21 -21.43 28.75
C GLU A 1127 2.19 -21.04 27.27
N LEU A 1128 2.34 -22.04 26.40
CA LEU A 1128 2.20 -21.85 24.95
C LEU A 1128 0.75 -21.46 24.61
N TRP A 1129 -0.25 -22.10 25.20
CA TRP A 1129 -1.66 -21.76 24.98
C TRP A 1129 -1.96 -20.31 25.37
N GLU A 1130 -1.51 -19.87 26.55
CA GLU A 1130 -1.66 -18.50 27.03
C GLU A 1130 -0.97 -17.51 26.08
N TRP A 1131 0.27 -17.80 25.69
CA TRP A 1131 1.02 -16.96 24.76
C TRP A 1131 0.35 -16.88 23.39
N LEU A 1132 -0.11 -18.00 22.81
CA LEU A 1132 -0.80 -18.01 21.51
C LEU A 1132 -2.15 -17.28 21.58
N ARG A 1133 -2.84 -17.32 22.72
CA ARG A 1133 -4.09 -16.59 22.96
C ARG A 1133 -3.85 -15.09 23.03
N ASP A 1134 -2.79 -14.68 23.71
CA ASP A 1134 -2.40 -13.27 23.81
C ASP A 1134 -1.87 -12.75 22.45
N HIS A 1135 -1.35 -13.65 21.60
CA HIS A 1135 -0.79 -13.38 20.28
C HIS A 1135 -1.63 -13.96 19.11
N GLN A 1136 -2.96 -13.97 19.22
CA GLN A 1136 -3.83 -14.56 18.19
C GLN A 1136 -3.63 -13.97 16.79
N LYS A 1137 -3.17 -12.71 16.69
CA LYS A 1137 -2.84 -12.07 15.41
C LYS A 1137 -1.69 -12.73 14.66
N VAL A 1138 -0.80 -13.41 15.38
CA VAL A 1138 0.39 -14.06 14.82
C VAL A 1138 0.06 -15.46 14.30
N VAL A 1139 -0.93 -16.13 14.90
CA VAL A 1139 -1.19 -17.57 14.72
C VAL A 1139 -2.49 -17.81 13.94
N GLY A 1140 -3.45 -16.89 14.02
CA GLY A 1140 -4.63 -16.88 13.19
C GLY A 1140 -4.27 -16.35 11.81
N GLY A 1141 -4.31 -17.22 10.80
CA GLY A 1141 -3.99 -16.88 9.42
C GLY A 1141 -4.53 -15.51 9.00
N VAL A 1142 -3.60 -14.62 8.67
CA VAL A 1142 -3.85 -13.29 8.10
C VAL A 1142 -4.93 -13.38 7.02
N ASP A 1143 -5.98 -12.58 7.20
CA ASP A 1143 -6.92 -12.05 6.21
C ASP A 1143 -7.09 -12.89 4.92
N ARG A 1144 -8.13 -13.73 4.90
CA ARG A 1144 -8.71 -14.33 3.69
C ARG A 1144 -9.33 -13.30 2.72
N SER A 1145 -9.01 -12.01 2.86
CA SER A 1145 -9.66 -10.91 2.13
C SER A 1145 -8.74 -10.15 1.15
N ARG A 1146 -7.43 -10.48 1.05
CA ARG A 1146 -6.48 -9.67 0.25
C ARG A 1146 -5.48 -10.42 -0.65
N SER A 1147 -5.85 -11.54 -1.27
CA SER A 1147 -5.06 -12.11 -2.38
C SER A 1147 -5.85 -12.16 -3.69
N ASN A 1148 -5.98 -11.01 -4.35
CA ASN A 1148 -6.21 -10.95 -5.79
C ASN A 1148 -4.86 -11.05 -6.49
N GLY A 1149 -4.57 -12.18 -7.16
CA GLY A 1149 -3.46 -12.29 -8.12
C GLY A 1149 -2.73 -13.63 -8.15
N GLY A 1150 -3.28 -14.60 -8.91
CA GLY A 1150 -2.54 -15.59 -9.71
C GLY A 1150 -1.72 -16.68 -8.99
N ILE A 1151 -2.26 -17.90 -8.93
CA ILE A 1151 -1.93 -19.07 -9.79
C ILE A 1151 -2.63 -20.30 -9.18
N ASP A 1152 -3.40 -20.96 -10.05
CA ASP A 1152 -4.09 -22.25 -9.97
C ASP A 1152 -3.96 -23.16 -8.72
N GLY A 1153 -5.13 -23.50 -8.17
CA GLY A 1153 -5.49 -24.91 -7.93
C GLY A 1153 -5.01 -25.56 -6.64
N VAL A 1154 -5.41 -25.06 -5.47
CA VAL A 1154 -5.61 -25.92 -4.28
C VAL A 1154 -6.91 -25.51 -3.58
N SER A 1155 -7.84 -26.44 -3.57
CA SER A 1155 -9.13 -26.43 -2.88
C SER A 1155 -9.00 -26.27 -1.36
N ASP A 1156 -9.94 -25.54 -0.76
CA ASP A 1156 -10.40 -25.63 0.65
C ASP A 1156 -9.34 -25.94 1.72
N VAL A 1157 -8.64 -24.91 2.21
CA VAL A 1157 -7.81 -25.04 3.42
C VAL A 1157 -8.60 -24.58 4.65
N GLU A 1158 -9.46 -25.47 5.16
CA GLU A 1158 -9.89 -25.48 6.57
C GLU A 1158 -8.72 -25.83 7.55
N GLY A 1159 -7.50 -26.00 7.03
CA GLY A 1159 -6.30 -26.49 7.74
C GLY A 1159 -5.45 -25.46 8.50
N GLY A 1160 -5.86 -24.20 8.63
CA GLY A 1160 -5.06 -23.12 9.23
C GLY A 1160 -5.14 -22.96 10.76
N LEU A 1161 -5.45 -24.02 11.51
CA LEU A 1161 -5.58 -23.96 12.97
C LEU A 1161 -4.74 -25.04 13.65
N LEU A 1162 -4.06 -24.69 14.75
CA LEU A 1162 -3.31 -25.62 15.58
C LEU A 1162 -4.28 -26.61 16.24
N ARG A 1163 -4.09 -27.90 16.01
CA ARG A 1163 -4.95 -28.97 16.56
C ARG A 1163 -4.14 -29.90 17.44
N CYS A 1164 -4.77 -30.39 18.50
CA CYS A 1164 -4.19 -31.42 19.35
C CYS A 1164 -4.25 -32.77 18.64
N GLU A 1165 -3.16 -33.54 18.69
CA GLU A 1165 -3.14 -34.93 18.21
C GLU A 1165 -3.03 -35.91 19.39
N GLN A 1166 -2.42 -35.48 20.49
CA GLN A 1166 -2.38 -36.18 21.76
C GLN A 1166 -2.81 -35.26 22.92
N PRO A 1167 -3.37 -35.80 24.01
CA PRO A 1167 -3.78 -37.20 24.18
C PRO A 1167 -5.03 -37.53 23.32
N PRO A 1168 -5.38 -38.82 23.11
CA PRO A 1168 -6.43 -39.24 22.17
C PRO A 1168 -7.80 -38.60 22.39
N GLU A 1169 -8.11 -38.19 23.62
CA GLU A 1169 -9.37 -37.53 24.01
C GLU A 1169 -9.50 -36.13 23.41
N LEU A 1170 -8.39 -35.45 23.14
CA LEU A 1170 -8.35 -34.10 22.58
C LEU A 1170 -8.05 -34.09 21.08
N ARG A 1171 -7.93 -35.28 20.46
CA ARG A 1171 -7.49 -35.42 19.08
C ARG A 1171 -8.40 -34.69 18.09
N GLY A 1172 -7.80 -33.88 17.22
CA GLY A 1172 -8.47 -33.08 16.20
C GLY A 1172 -9.12 -31.79 16.70
N LEU A 1173 -9.19 -31.56 18.02
CA LEU A 1173 -9.71 -30.32 18.59
C LEU A 1173 -8.74 -29.17 18.37
N VAL A 1174 -9.28 -27.96 18.15
CA VAL A 1174 -8.48 -26.75 17.95
C VAL A 1174 -7.91 -26.31 19.30
N PHE A 1175 -6.59 -26.26 19.42
CA PHE A 1175 -5.88 -26.01 20.66
C PHE A 1175 -6.29 -24.68 21.32
N LEU A 1176 -6.44 -23.61 20.52
CA LEU A 1176 -6.84 -22.29 21.01
C LEU A 1176 -8.30 -22.19 21.46
N ASP A 1177 -9.17 -23.11 21.03
CA ASP A 1177 -10.58 -23.14 21.42
C ASP A 1177 -10.82 -23.98 22.70
N LEU A 1178 -9.80 -24.70 23.18
CA LEU A 1178 -9.89 -25.49 24.40
C LEU A 1178 -9.93 -24.61 25.65
N ASP A 1179 -10.76 -24.98 26.62
CA ASP A 1179 -10.68 -24.43 27.97
C ASP A 1179 -9.43 -24.99 28.68
N PRO A 1180 -8.62 -24.18 29.38
CA PRO A 1180 -7.44 -24.65 30.11
C PRO A 1180 -7.68 -25.88 30.99
N HIS A 1181 -8.86 -26.00 31.61
CA HIS A 1181 -9.21 -27.15 32.44
C HIS A 1181 -9.31 -28.46 31.63
N THR A 1182 -9.63 -28.39 30.33
CA THR A 1182 -9.80 -29.59 29.49
C THR A 1182 -8.49 -30.32 29.22
N PHE A 1183 -7.36 -29.60 29.14
CA PHE A 1183 -6.04 -30.18 28.92
C PHE A 1183 -5.11 -30.06 30.14
N CYS A 1184 -5.50 -29.31 31.17
CA CYS A 1184 -4.79 -29.24 32.43
C CYS A 1184 -5.72 -29.26 33.67
N ASN A 1185 -5.82 -30.44 34.30
CA ASN A 1185 -6.61 -30.68 35.52
C ASN A 1185 -5.80 -30.64 36.83
N ALA A 1186 -4.58 -30.11 36.82
CA ALA A 1186 -3.69 -30.14 37.98
C ALA A 1186 -3.91 -28.95 38.93
N GLU A 1187 -3.84 -29.20 40.24
CA GLU A 1187 -4.04 -28.17 41.27
C GLU A 1187 -3.02 -27.02 41.18
N LEU A 1188 -3.51 -25.77 41.25
CA LEU A 1188 -2.70 -24.54 41.19
C LEU A 1188 -1.72 -24.42 42.37
N VAL A 1189 -2.14 -24.85 43.56
CA VAL A 1189 -1.37 -24.77 44.80
C VAL A 1189 -0.91 -26.17 45.18
N LEU A 1190 0.38 -26.44 45.00
CA LEU A 1190 1.01 -27.74 45.23
C LEU A 1190 1.13 -28.08 46.72
N LYS A 1191 1.27 -27.07 47.59
CA LYS A 1191 1.47 -27.26 49.04
C LYS A 1191 1.07 -26.02 49.84
N VAL A 1192 0.39 -26.18 50.97
CA VAL A 1192 0.12 -25.10 51.95
C VAL A 1192 0.74 -25.47 53.30
N ALA A 1193 1.37 -24.53 53.98
CA ALA A 1193 2.02 -24.71 55.28
C ALA A 1193 1.78 -23.49 56.19
N ILE A 1194 1.31 -23.74 57.41
CA ILE A 1194 1.22 -22.73 58.48
C ILE A 1194 2.63 -22.53 59.03
N GLN A 1195 3.16 -21.33 58.91
CA GLN A 1195 4.50 -20.98 59.40
C GLN A 1195 4.49 -20.54 60.87
N ASP A 1196 3.46 -19.81 61.29
CA ASP A 1196 3.35 -19.29 62.66
C ASP A 1196 1.89 -19.05 63.08
N ILE A 1197 1.59 -19.23 64.35
CA ILE A 1197 0.27 -18.98 64.96
C ILE A 1197 0.47 -18.02 66.13
N GLN A 1198 0.04 -16.77 65.94
CA GLN A 1198 0.01 -15.73 66.96
C GLN A 1198 -1.40 -15.63 67.56
N PRO A 1199 -1.58 -15.04 68.76
CA PRO A 1199 -2.88 -14.96 69.43
C PRO A 1199 -4.02 -14.34 68.59
N PHE A 1200 -3.68 -13.51 67.60
CA PHE A 1200 -4.64 -12.80 66.74
C PHE A 1200 -4.29 -12.88 65.23
N SER A 1201 -3.39 -13.78 64.80
CA SER A 1201 -3.07 -13.96 63.38
C SER A 1201 -2.44 -15.32 63.08
N VAL A 1202 -2.58 -15.79 61.84
CA VAL A 1202 -1.95 -17.03 61.37
C VAL A 1202 -1.16 -16.74 60.10
N LEU A 1203 0.13 -17.04 60.12
CA LEU A 1203 1.01 -16.90 58.97
C LEU A 1203 0.97 -18.19 58.16
N VAL A 1204 0.50 -18.11 56.91
CA VAL A 1204 0.41 -19.24 55.99
C VAL A 1204 1.28 -18.97 54.77
N SER A 1205 2.10 -19.95 54.40
CA SER A 1205 2.85 -19.97 53.15
C SER A 1205 2.33 -21.09 52.26
N TRP A 1206 2.34 -20.90 50.95
CA TRP A 1206 2.04 -21.98 50.02
C TRP A 1206 2.96 -21.96 48.81
N GLN A 1207 3.18 -23.14 48.24
CA GLN A 1207 3.92 -23.35 47.01
C GLN A 1207 2.92 -23.55 45.89
N SER A 1208 2.84 -22.60 44.97
CA SER A 1208 2.08 -22.78 43.74
C SER A 1208 2.90 -23.51 42.68
N ARG A 1209 2.24 -24.00 41.63
CA ARG A 1209 2.92 -24.27 40.36
C ARG A 1209 3.64 -23.00 39.88
N ASN A 1210 4.70 -23.20 39.11
CA ASN A 1210 5.36 -22.09 38.42
C ASN A 1210 4.29 -21.27 37.68
N HIS A 1211 4.31 -19.95 37.93
CA HIS A 1211 3.57 -18.96 37.13
C HIS A 1211 2.06 -18.90 37.37
N SER A 1212 1.56 -19.40 38.51
CA SER A 1212 0.17 -19.14 38.93
C SER A 1212 -0.14 -17.67 39.28
N GLY A 1213 0.90 -16.83 39.41
CA GLY A 1213 0.78 -15.45 39.93
C GLY A 1213 0.45 -15.36 41.42
N ILE A 1214 0.19 -16.49 42.09
CA ILE A 1214 -0.17 -16.54 43.51
C ILE A 1214 1.11 -16.59 44.36
N HIS A 1215 1.64 -15.42 44.73
CA HIS A 1215 2.63 -15.26 45.79
C HIS A 1215 1.94 -14.69 47.05
N GLY A 1216 2.21 -15.31 48.21
CA GLY A 1216 1.49 -15.22 49.49
C GLY A 1216 0.81 -13.91 49.92
N TYR A 1217 -0.34 -14.03 50.60
CA TYR A 1217 -1.02 -12.97 51.36
C TYR A 1217 -1.04 -13.32 52.86
N GLN A 1218 -0.89 -12.32 53.74
CA GLN A 1218 -1.03 -12.48 55.20
C GLN A 1218 -2.52 -12.44 55.60
N VAL A 1219 -3.03 -13.49 56.25
CA VAL A 1219 -4.39 -13.49 56.82
C VAL A 1219 -4.30 -13.02 58.28
N ALA A 1220 -4.51 -11.73 58.51
CA ALA A 1220 -4.72 -11.18 59.84
C ALA A 1220 -6.23 -11.14 60.13
N TYR A 1221 -6.68 -11.81 61.18
CA TYR A 1221 -8.06 -11.71 61.67
C TYR A 1221 -8.07 -10.72 62.84
N HIS A 1222 -8.69 -9.55 62.66
CA HIS A 1222 -8.96 -8.65 63.78
C HIS A 1222 -10.27 -9.08 64.43
N ALA A 1223 -10.24 -9.47 65.70
CA ALA A 1223 -11.47 -9.67 66.46
C ALA A 1223 -12.22 -8.33 66.53
N LEU A 1224 -13.49 -8.32 66.14
CA LEU A 1224 -14.41 -7.23 66.47
C LEU A 1224 -14.67 -7.33 67.97
N ASP A 1225 -14.36 -6.27 68.71
CA ASP A 1225 -14.73 -6.13 70.12
C ASP A 1225 -16.26 -6.17 70.24
N ASN A 1226 -16.82 -7.35 70.52
CA ASN A 1226 -17.92 -7.54 71.46
C ASN A 1226 -18.22 -9.04 71.63
N VAL A 1227 -17.81 -9.57 72.79
CA VAL A 1227 -18.38 -10.80 73.34
C VAL A 1227 -19.66 -10.38 74.05
N ASN A 1228 -20.78 -10.36 73.33
CA ASN A 1228 -22.15 -10.56 73.82
C ASN A 1228 -23.11 -10.46 72.62
N GLU A 1229 -24.00 -11.45 72.47
CA GLU A 1229 -24.93 -11.70 71.34
C GLU A 1229 -24.22 -12.39 70.15
N VAL A 1230 -24.47 -13.66 69.82
CA VAL A 1230 -25.77 -14.24 69.46
C VAL A 1230 -25.83 -15.72 69.88
N SER A 1231 -26.90 -16.05 70.62
CA SER A 1231 -27.47 -17.39 70.72
C SER A 1231 -28.73 -17.48 69.85
N ILE A 1232 -28.87 -18.63 69.18
CA ILE A 1232 -29.94 -19.14 68.29
C ILE A 1232 -29.86 -18.71 66.83
#